data_AF-A0A935YNX5-F1
#
_entry.id   AF-A0A935YNX5-F1
#
_cell.length_a   1.000
_cell.length_b   1.000
_cell.length_c   1.000
_cell.angle_alpha   90.00
_cell.angle_beta   90.00
_cell.angle_gamma   90.00
#
_symmetry.space_group_name_H-M   'P 1'
#
loop_
_entity.id
_entity.type
_entity.pdbx_description
1 polymer ?
#
loop_
_entity_poly.entity_id
_entity_poly.type
_entity_poly.pdbx_seq_one_letter_code
_entity_poly.pdbx_strand_id
1 'polypeptide(L)'
;MAAPNTQMKTVVYDDAIVRAFSTITVVWGIVAFLLGVIVAAQLSFWQANFGLEWLSFGRLRPLHTNAAIFAFVGNGMFAGIYYSTQRLLKTRMANDMLSWANFWGWQIVIVCAALSYPLGLTQGKEYAELIWPIDLMVVVVWVIFAVNFFWTLAIRNEKNLYVAIWFYISTIVTIAVLYIVNNLQLPTSLLHSYPIFGGVQDALVQWWYGHNAVAFFLTTPPLGLMYYFMVKAAERPVYSYRLSVVHFWSLIFLYIWAGPHHLLYTALPDWAQTLGMVFSIMLWAPSWGGMLNGLLTLRGAWDKLRTDPVIKFFVVAVTFYGMSTFEGPLLSIKSVSALGHYTDWIIGHVHGGALGWNSFMTFGILYWMVPRLYGTKLYSTKMAELHFWVGTIGILMYVVSMWVSGVSQGLFWRALDAEGFLKYPDFIEGLSNSLPMYHTRLLGGILFFLGSFLLVWNLIMTARQGKPVTVTVQVPALRPARDKASAWALMTSAPMLFMIGLIVLSVWFGAAGSMLSPVVLALLIVISVAMIISYGLQQKRWGHWYGLVERNALVFTILALLAILVGGAVEIIPTVLASNKVPLQITEQQAAANPALAEQAKWVQKPYSPLELAGRDIYISEGCYVCHSQMIRPFRHEVLRYGEYSRMGESLLDHPFQWGSKRTGLDLARVGGKYDNLWHYLHLMDPRQTSPASNMPMYKHFKTKTVDPVVVKHRMGVQQKLGVPYTDEDLALAEQRFASQAKLITDDLQAKSVTLAPNSQMTAVIAYLQRLGRGPQPVEPVVPAPAPAPVATAPVTAAVTGTTPAAAATPAAAGQ
;
A
#
# COMPACT_ATOMS: atom_id res chain seq x y z
N MET A 1 -22.39 -33.84 -40.24
CA MET A 1 -21.06 -33.21 -40.38
C MET A 1 -20.10 -33.95 -39.46
N ALA A 2 -19.06 -34.58 -40.01
CA ALA A 2 -18.05 -35.29 -39.21
C ALA A 2 -17.36 -34.31 -38.26
N ALA A 3 -17.17 -34.71 -36.99
CA ALA A 3 -16.44 -33.90 -36.02
C ALA A 3 -15.01 -33.67 -36.56
N PRO A 4 -14.50 -32.43 -36.59
CA PRO A 4 -13.14 -32.19 -37.05
C PRO A 4 -12.19 -32.96 -36.15
N ASN A 5 -11.32 -33.76 -36.77
CA ASN A 5 -10.32 -34.61 -36.13
C ASN A 5 -9.39 -33.70 -35.30
N THR A 6 -9.72 -33.50 -34.03
CA THR A 6 -9.03 -32.51 -33.20
C THR A 6 -7.72 -33.14 -32.75
N GLN A 7 -6.62 -32.73 -33.37
CA GLN A 7 -5.29 -33.25 -33.09
C GLN A 7 -5.02 -33.15 -31.58
N MET A 8 -4.70 -34.27 -30.93
CA MET A 8 -4.33 -34.27 -29.51
C MET A 8 -2.84 -33.93 -29.39
N LYS A 9 -2.49 -33.12 -28.39
CA LYS A 9 -1.11 -32.77 -28.04
C LYS A 9 -0.84 -33.20 -26.60
N THR A 10 0.34 -33.76 -26.37
CA THR A 10 0.83 -34.04 -25.03
C THR A 10 1.41 -32.77 -24.42
N VAL A 11 0.97 -32.43 -23.20
CA VAL A 11 1.48 -31.31 -22.41
C VAL A 11 2.04 -31.85 -21.11
N VAL A 12 3.24 -31.40 -20.76
CA VAL A 12 3.90 -31.69 -19.50
C VAL A 12 3.96 -30.40 -18.69
N TYR A 13 3.32 -30.38 -17.51
CA TYR A 13 3.28 -29.18 -16.67
C TYR A 13 4.61 -28.93 -15.95
N ASP A 14 4.93 -27.66 -15.73
CA ASP A 14 6.05 -27.24 -14.89
C ASP A 14 5.59 -27.20 -13.43
N ASP A 15 5.69 -28.33 -12.74
CA ASP A 15 5.37 -28.42 -11.32
C ASP A 15 6.62 -28.21 -10.44
N ALA A 16 7.81 -28.03 -11.02
CA ALA A 16 9.04 -27.77 -10.26
C ALA A 16 9.02 -26.37 -9.65
N ILE A 17 8.66 -25.36 -10.45
CA ILE A 17 8.51 -24.00 -9.96
C ILE A 17 7.41 -23.89 -8.90
N VAL A 18 6.31 -24.63 -9.06
CA VAL A 18 5.21 -24.66 -8.09
C VAL A 18 5.70 -25.21 -6.76
N ARG A 19 6.49 -26.29 -6.75
CA ARG A 19 7.09 -26.84 -5.52
C ARG A 19 8.03 -25.83 -4.86
N ALA A 20 8.83 -25.10 -5.64
CA ALA A 20 9.73 -24.08 -5.11
C ALA A 20 8.95 -22.96 -4.41
N PHE A 21 7.96 -22.36 -5.08
CA PHE A 21 7.10 -21.35 -4.47
C PHE A 21 6.32 -21.89 -3.26
N SER A 22 5.74 -23.09 -3.35
CA SER A 22 5.01 -23.69 -2.22
C SER A 22 5.90 -23.88 -0.98
N THR A 23 7.16 -24.28 -1.20
CA THR A 23 8.14 -24.47 -0.11
C THR A 23 8.47 -23.14 0.54
N ILE A 24 8.77 -22.12 -0.28
CA ILE A 24 9.21 -20.83 0.25
C ILE A 24 8.05 -20.02 0.84
N THR A 25 6.80 -20.23 0.39
CA THR A 25 5.59 -19.74 1.06
C THR A 25 5.57 -20.16 2.53
N VAL A 26 5.85 -21.44 2.81
CA VAL A 26 5.84 -21.94 4.19
C VAL A 26 6.93 -21.27 5.02
N VAL A 27 8.14 -21.15 4.47
CA VAL A 27 9.27 -20.50 5.15
C VAL A 27 8.95 -19.03 5.49
N TRP A 28 8.49 -18.26 4.51
CA TRP A 28 8.13 -16.86 4.74
C TRP A 28 6.89 -16.70 5.63
N GLY A 29 5.98 -17.68 5.63
CA GLY A 29 4.88 -17.74 6.60
C GLY A 29 5.38 -17.78 8.05
N ILE A 30 6.34 -18.67 8.35
CA ILE A 30 6.97 -18.74 9.67
C ILE A 30 7.62 -17.40 10.04
N VAL A 31 8.39 -16.81 9.12
CA VAL A 31 9.05 -15.50 9.35
C VAL A 31 8.02 -14.39 9.61
N ALA A 32 6.98 -14.30 8.78
CA ALA A 32 5.93 -13.28 8.90
C ALA A 32 5.17 -13.38 10.23
N PHE A 33 4.79 -14.60 10.63
CA PHE A 33 4.06 -14.84 11.87
C PHE A 33 4.95 -14.61 13.10
N LEU A 34 6.23 -14.99 13.05
CA LEU A 34 7.20 -14.69 14.09
C LEU A 34 7.37 -13.17 14.26
N LEU A 35 7.56 -12.44 13.17
CA LEU A 35 7.64 -10.98 13.21
C LEU A 35 6.36 -10.35 13.79
N GLY A 36 5.19 -10.90 13.45
CA GLY A 36 3.91 -10.49 14.03
C GLY A 36 3.84 -10.69 15.54
N VAL A 37 4.32 -11.83 16.03
CA VAL A 37 4.45 -12.13 17.47
C VAL A 37 5.44 -11.18 18.15
N ILE A 38 6.59 -10.90 17.52
CA ILE A 38 7.61 -9.98 18.05
C ILE A 38 7.03 -8.57 18.21
N VAL A 39 6.43 -8.00 17.16
CA VAL A 39 5.87 -6.64 17.24
C VAL A 39 4.65 -6.56 18.16
N ALA A 40 3.86 -7.64 18.26
CA ALA A 40 2.79 -7.73 19.25
C ALA A 40 3.35 -7.75 20.68
N ALA A 41 4.47 -8.45 20.92
CA ALA A 41 5.15 -8.50 22.20
C ALA A 41 5.76 -7.15 22.57
N GLN A 42 6.28 -6.39 21.61
CA GLN A 42 6.82 -5.04 21.83
C GLN A 42 5.77 -4.04 22.29
N LEU A 43 4.53 -4.18 21.82
CA LEU A 43 3.42 -3.35 22.27
C LEU A 43 2.92 -3.73 23.68
N SER A 44 3.04 -5.01 24.05
CA SER A 44 2.70 -5.51 25.39
C SER A 44 3.79 -5.24 26.42
N PHE A 45 5.04 -5.40 26.01
CA PHE A 45 6.24 -5.32 26.84
C PHE A 45 7.29 -4.50 26.09
N TRP A 46 7.44 -3.23 26.45
CA TRP A 46 8.39 -2.33 25.79
C TRP A 46 9.83 -2.87 25.82
N GLN A 47 10.17 -3.69 26.82
CA GLN A 47 11.46 -4.36 26.96
C GLN A 47 11.78 -5.29 25.79
N ALA A 48 10.78 -5.79 25.06
CA ALA A 48 10.96 -6.62 23.87
C ALA A 48 11.53 -5.84 22.66
N ASN A 49 11.77 -4.53 22.79
CA ASN A 49 12.55 -3.74 21.83
C ASN A 49 14.07 -3.86 22.08
N PHE A 50 14.50 -4.42 23.22
CA PHE A 50 15.91 -4.62 23.62
C PHE A 50 16.81 -3.36 23.65
N GLY A 51 16.25 -2.17 23.43
CA GLY A 51 17.03 -0.94 23.27
C GLY A 51 17.91 -0.91 22.01
N LEU A 52 17.61 -1.77 21.03
CA LEU A 52 18.33 -1.85 19.76
C LEU A 52 17.48 -1.24 18.64
N GLU A 53 18.07 -0.33 17.86
CA GLU A 53 17.35 0.41 16.81
C GLU A 53 16.72 -0.51 15.76
N TRP A 54 17.44 -1.55 15.33
CA TRP A 54 17.01 -2.50 14.30
C TRP A 54 15.95 -3.49 14.78
N LEU A 55 15.76 -3.59 16.11
CA LEU A 55 14.66 -4.35 16.71
C LEU A 55 13.55 -3.45 17.22
N SER A 56 13.58 -2.13 17.00
CA SER A 56 12.49 -1.26 17.45
C SER A 56 11.19 -1.56 16.71
N PHE A 57 10.06 -1.37 17.40
CA PHE A 57 8.73 -1.55 16.82
C PHE A 57 8.52 -0.76 15.52
N GLY A 58 9.01 0.48 15.49
CA GLY A 58 8.88 1.37 14.32
C GLY A 58 9.52 0.77 13.05
N ARG A 59 10.69 0.13 13.18
CA ARG A 59 11.39 -0.53 12.07
C ARG A 59 10.88 -1.95 11.79
N LEU A 60 10.47 -2.71 12.81
CA LEU A 60 10.00 -4.08 12.62
C LEU A 60 8.55 -4.19 12.14
N ARG A 61 7.69 -3.20 12.40
CA ARG A 61 6.30 -3.19 11.90
C ARG A 61 6.23 -3.26 10.36
N PRO A 62 6.89 -2.39 9.58
CA PRO A 62 6.85 -2.50 8.11
C PRO A 62 7.50 -3.79 7.61
N LEU A 63 8.50 -4.34 8.32
CA LEU A 63 9.07 -5.64 8.01
C LEU A 63 8.04 -6.77 8.19
N HIS A 64 7.29 -6.78 9.30
CA HIS A 64 6.18 -7.72 9.50
C HIS A 64 5.15 -7.61 8.37
N THR A 65 4.71 -6.39 8.05
CA THR A 65 3.75 -6.13 6.97
C THR A 65 4.23 -6.69 5.63
N ASN A 66 5.47 -6.37 5.24
CA ASN A 66 6.04 -6.82 3.97
C ASN A 66 6.26 -8.34 3.92
N ALA A 67 6.70 -8.94 5.03
CA ALA A 67 6.84 -10.38 5.14
C ALA A 67 5.47 -11.10 5.06
N ALA A 68 4.43 -10.58 5.70
CA ALA A 68 3.10 -11.18 5.66
C ALA A 68 2.46 -11.07 4.27
N ILE A 69 2.53 -9.90 3.64
CA ILE A 69 1.85 -9.63 2.38
C ILE A 69 2.68 -10.14 1.20
N PHE A 70 3.87 -9.59 0.98
CA PHE A 70 4.62 -9.83 -0.25
C PHE A 70 5.45 -11.12 -0.19
N ALA A 71 5.94 -11.50 1.00
CA ALA A 71 6.67 -12.76 1.14
C ALA A 71 5.74 -13.96 1.32
N PHE A 72 4.91 -14.01 2.35
CA PHE A 72 4.03 -15.15 2.60
C PHE A 72 2.89 -15.24 1.56
N VAL A 73 1.99 -14.26 1.52
CA VAL A 73 0.84 -14.30 0.59
C VAL A 73 1.30 -14.19 -0.86
N GLY A 74 2.30 -13.37 -1.16
CA GLY A 74 2.85 -13.23 -2.53
C GLY A 74 3.43 -14.53 -3.08
N ASN A 75 4.25 -15.26 -2.31
CA ASN A 75 4.72 -16.57 -2.75
C ASN A 75 3.58 -17.59 -2.85
N GLY A 76 2.60 -17.56 -1.93
CA GLY A 76 1.40 -18.42 -1.99
C GLY A 76 0.56 -18.16 -3.24
N MET A 77 0.43 -16.89 -3.63
CA MET A 77 -0.19 -16.43 -4.87
C MET A 77 0.57 -16.98 -6.08
N PHE A 78 1.88 -16.79 -6.17
CA PHE A 78 2.67 -17.32 -7.28
C PHE A 78 2.54 -18.84 -7.39
N ALA A 79 2.70 -19.59 -6.28
CA ALA A 79 2.53 -21.04 -6.26
C ALA A 79 1.17 -21.45 -6.85
N GLY A 80 0.10 -20.81 -6.36
CA GLY A 80 -1.26 -21.10 -6.80
C GLY A 80 -1.52 -20.73 -8.26
N ILE A 81 -1.06 -19.56 -8.72
CA ILE A 81 -1.22 -19.10 -10.11
C ILE A 81 -0.43 -19.99 -11.07
N TYR A 82 0.84 -20.30 -10.79
CA TYR A 82 1.65 -21.18 -11.64
C TYR A 82 1.04 -22.60 -11.71
N TYR A 83 0.43 -23.08 -10.64
CA TYR A 83 -0.26 -24.39 -10.64
C TYR A 83 -1.57 -24.36 -11.46
N SER A 84 -2.44 -23.40 -11.17
CA SER A 84 -3.81 -23.36 -11.70
C SER A 84 -3.84 -22.90 -13.16
N THR A 85 -3.00 -21.93 -13.55
CA THR A 85 -2.96 -21.37 -14.90
C THR A 85 -2.67 -22.44 -15.94
N GLN A 86 -1.65 -23.27 -15.71
CA GLN A 86 -1.29 -24.34 -16.63
C GLN A 86 -2.45 -25.33 -16.87
N ARG A 87 -3.15 -25.67 -15.78
CA ARG A 87 -4.25 -26.64 -15.78
C ARG A 87 -5.55 -26.08 -16.37
N LEU A 88 -5.83 -24.80 -16.14
CA LEU A 88 -6.99 -24.10 -16.70
C LEU A 88 -6.82 -23.80 -18.18
N LEU A 89 -5.61 -23.43 -18.59
CA LEU A 89 -5.27 -23.13 -19.98
C LEU A 89 -4.86 -24.37 -20.79
N LYS A 90 -4.76 -25.53 -20.13
CA LYS A 90 -4.35 -26.81 -20.72
C LYS A 90 -3.02 -26.69 -21.48
N THR A 91 -2.08 -25.94 -20.92
CA THR A 91 -0.78 -25.68 -21.54
C THR A 91 0.29 -25.53 -20.47
N ARG A 92 1.55 -25.82 -20.81
CA ARG A 92 2.68 -25.55 -19.91
C ARG A 92 2.90 -24.04 -19.82
N MET A 93 3.49 -23.56 -18.72
CA MET A 93 4.07 -22.21 -18.71
C MET A 93 4.94 -21.98 -19.94
N ALA A 94 4.88 -20.78 -20.50
CA ALA A 94 5.51 -20.48 -21.78
C ALA A 94 7.04 -20.55 -21.73
N ASN A 95 7.64 -20.14 -20.61
CA ASN A 95 9.09 -20.12 -20.47
C ASN A 95 9.55 -20.44 -19.03
N ASP A 96 10.28 -21.54 -18.87
CA ASP A 96 10.79 -22.00 -17.57
C ASP A 96 11.84 -21.03 -16.99
N MET A 97 12.70 -20.41 -17.81
CA MET A 97 13.68 -19.42 -17.36
C MET A 97 12.98 -18.20 -16.76
N LEU A 98 11.90 -17.70 -17.36
CA LEU A 98 11.11 -16.60 -16.79
C LEU A 98 10.40 -17.01 -15.50
N SER A 99 9.95 -18.27 -15.39
CA SER A 99 9.39 -18.81 -14.15
C SER A 99 10.42 -18.76 -13.00
N TRP A 100 11.64 -19.24 -13.25
CA TRP A 100 12.73 -19.24 -12.26
C TRP A 100 13.31 -17.86 -12.00
N ALA A 101 13.36 -16.98 -13.01
CA ALA A 101 13.76 -15.58 -12.84
C ALA A 101 12.75 -14.81 -11.98
N ASN A 102 11.44 -15.08 -12.14
CA ASN A 102 10.43 -14.55 -11.23
C ASN A 102 10.65 -15.05 -9.79
N PHE A 103 10.85 -16.36 -9.60
CA PHE A 103 11.12 -16.92 -8.27
C PHE A 103 12.34 -16.27 -7.61
N TRP A 104 13.53 -16.39 -8.20
CA TRP A 104 14.74 -15.85 -7.57
C TRP A 104 14.73 -14.33 -7.46
N GLY A 105 14.20 -13.63 -8.46
CA GLY A 105 14.03 -12.18 -8.39
C GLY A 105 13.14 -11.76 -7.23
N TRP A 106 12.03 -12.46 -7.01
CA TRP A 106 11.13 -12.19 -5.88
C TRP A 106 11.79 -12.51 -4.53
N GLN A 107 12.57 -13.58 -4.44
CA GLN A 107 13.30 -13.91 -3.22
C GLN A 107 14.35 -12.86 -2.88
N ILE A 108 15.07 -12.35 -3.89
CA ILE A 108 16.05 -11.28 -3.70
C ILE A 108 15.34 -10.01 -3.20
N VAL A 109 14.21 -9.62 -3.79
CA VAL A 109 13.41 -8.48 -3.32
C VAL A 109 13.05 -8.63 -1.84
N ILE A 110 12.55 -9.80 -1.42
CA ILE A 110 12.17 -10.05 -0.03
C ILE A 110 13.38 -9.98 0.91
N VAL A 111 14.53 -10.53 0.50
CA VAL A 111 15.76 -10.46 1.30
C VAL A 111 16.25 -9.01 1.42
N CYS A 112 16.21 -8.23 0.33
CA CYS A 112 16.53 -6.81 0.36
C CYS A 112 15.58 -6.05 1.33
N ALA A 113 14.29 -6.37 1.33
CA ALA A 113 13.32 -5.82 2.29
C ALA A 113 13.66 -6.19 3.74
N ALA A 114 14.04 -7.46 3.98
CA ALA A 114 14.45 -7.96 5.29
C ALA A 114 15.70 -7.25 5.84
N LEU A 115 16.55 -6.72 4.97
CA LEU A 115 17.72 -5.94 5.33
C LEU A 115 17.43 -4.43 5.44
N SER A 116 16.61 -3.88 4.54
CA SER A 116 16.39 -2.44 4.45
C SER A 116 15.64 -1.88 5.67
N TYR A 117 14.57 -2.56 6.13
CA TYR A 117 13.74 -2.03 7.22
C TYR A 117 14.46 -1.97 8.57
N PRO A 118 15.16 -3.03 9.04
CA PRO A 118 15.92 -2.93 10.28
C PRO A 118 17.02 -1.87 10.22
N LEU A 119 17.54 -1.55 9.04
CA LEU A 119 18.51 -0.46 8.83
C LEU A 119 17.89 0.95 8.79
N GLY A 120 16.56 1.06 8.87
CA GLY A 120 15.85 2.34 8.79
C GLY A 120 15.71 2.89 7.37
N LEU A 121 15.94 2.06 6.35
CA LEU A 121 15.80 2.44 4.95
C LEU A 121 14.33 2.24 4.52
N THR A 122 13.57 3.32 4.56
CA THR A 122 12.14 3.33 4.24
C THR A 122 11.73 4.61 3.52
N GLN A 123 10.76 4.50 2.61
CA GLN A 123 10.07 5.66 2.04
C GLN A 123 9.08 6.31 3.02
N GLY A 124 8.62 5.60 4.05
CA GLY A 124 7.59 6.10 4.97
C GLY A 124 6.14 5.90 4.50
N LYS A 125 5.93 5.15 3.42
CA LYS A 125 4.61 4.91 2.80
C LYS A 125 4.11 3.48 3.06
N GLU A 126 2.96 3.33 3.72
CA GLU A 126 2.44 2.00 4.10
C GLU A 126 2.27 1.05 2.89
N TYR A 127 2.76 -0.18 2.99
CA TYR A 127 2.79 -1.17 1.91
C TYR A 127 3.66 -0.79 0.69
N ALA A 128 4.39 0.32 0.73
CA ALA A 128 5.31 0.81 -0.30
C ALA A 128 6.62 1.32 0.33
N GLU A 129 7.04 0.71 1.43
CA GLU A 129 8.12 1.26 2.25
C GLU A 129 9.52 1.02 1.63
N LEU A 130 9.67 0.12 0.65
CA LEU A 130 10.97 -0.25 0.07
C LEU A 130 11.67 0.95 -0.59
N ILE A 131 12.99 1.05 -0.55
CA ILE A 131 13.72 2.14 -1.24
C ILE A 131 13.73 1.99 -2.76
N TRP A 132 13.93 3.10 -3.48
CA TRP A 132 13.79 3.17 -4.94
C TRP A 132 14.57 2.13 -5.77
N PRO A 133 15.78 1.66 -5.39
CA PRO A 133 16.45 0.61 -6.17
C PRO A 133 15.68 -0.72 -6.09
N ILE A 134 15.12 -1.02 -4.91
CA ILE A 134 14.33 -2.23 -4.69
C ILE A 134 12.98 -2.12 -5.41
N ASP A 135 12.39 -0.92 -5.47
CA ASP A 135 11.19 -0.69 -6.29
C ASP A 135 11.40 -1.03 -7.76
N LEU A 136 12.52 -0.60 -8.33
CA LEU A 136 12.86 -0.95 -9.72
C LEU A 136 13.01 -2.47 -9.88
N MET A 137 13.60 -3.16 -8.90
CA MET A 137 13.67 -4.62 -8.91
C MET A 137 12.27 -5.25 -8.86
N VAL A 138 11.36 -4.76 -8.03
CA VAL A 138 9.96 -5.21 -7.98
C VAL A 138 9.31 -5.06 -9.35
N VAL A 139 9.43 -3.90 -9.98
CA VAL A 139 8.87 -3.65 -11.33
C VAL A 139 9.42 -4.65 -12.34
N VAL A 140 10.74 -4.86 -12.38
CA VAL A 140 11.37 -5.82 -13.31
C VAL A 140 10.86 -7.25 -13.08
N VAL A 141 10.82 -7.70 -11.83
CA VAL A 141 10.37 -9.06 -11.46
C VAL A 141 8.88 -9.25 -11.78
N TRP A 142 8.06 -8.22 -11.56
CA TRP A 142 6.64 -8.25 -11.89
C TRP A 142 6.41 -8.30 -13.41
N VAL A 143 7.21 -7.57 -14.20
CA VAL A 143 7.18 -7.64 -15.67
C VAL A 143 7.58 -9.03 -16.17
N ILE A 144 8.62 -9.65 -15.59
CA ILE A 144 9.02 -11.03 -15.93
C ILE A 144 7.85 -12.01 -15.71
N PHE A 145 7.18 -11.90 -14.57
CA PHE A 145 5.99 -12.68 -14.27
C PHE A 145 4.86 -12.42 -15.27
N ALA A 146 4.54 -11.15 -15.52
CA ALA A 146 3.48 -10.75 -16.43
C ALA A 146 3.71 -11.27 -17.85
N VAL A 147 4.93 -11.11 -18.38
CA VAL A 147 5.30 -11.60 -19.71
C VAL A 147 5.11 -13.11 -19.81
N ASN A 148 5.58 -13.88 -18.82
CA ASN A 148 5.43 -15.33 -18.84
C ASN A 148 3.94 -15.76 -18.73
N PHE A 149 3.16 -15.09 -17.88
CA PHE A 149 1.73 -15.35 -17.73
C PHE A 149 0.95 -15.05 -19.01
N PHE A 150 1.11 -13.86 -19.59
CA PHE A 150 0.40 -13.46 -20.82
C PHE A 150 0.86 -14.24 -22.05
N TRP A 151 2.14 -14.62 -22.11
CA TRP A 151 2.61 -15.54 -23.15
C TRP A 151 1.94 -16.91 -23.02
N THR A 152 1.84 -17.45 -21.79
CA THR A 152 1.12 -18.70 -21.52
C THR A 152 -0.35 -18.61 -21.95
N LEU A 153 -0.99 -17.46 -21.71
CA LEU A 153 -2.35 -17.16 -22.13
C LEU A 153 -2.53 -17.13 -23.66
N ALA A 154 -1.52 -16.66 -24.38
CA ALA A 154 -1.50 -16.59 -25.84
C ALA A 154 -1.35 -17.97 -26.52
N ILE A 155 -0.69 -18.92 -25.86
CA ILE A 155 -0.44 -20.29 -26.38
C ILE A 155 -1.35 -21.36 -25.76
N ARG A 156 -2.43 -20.95 -25.10
CA ARG A 156 -3.38 -21.85 -24.43
C ARG A 156 -4.09 -22.80 -25.39
N ASN A 157 -4.52 -23.94 -24.87
CA ASN A 157 -5.32 -24.95 -25.58
C ASN A 157 -6.79 -24.97 -25.12
N GLU A 158 -7.27 -23.85 -24.56
CA GLU A 158 -8.65 -23.67 -24.12
C GLU A 158 -9.24 -22.40 -24.74
N LYS A 159 -10.48 -22.47 -25.24
CA LYS A 159 -11.06 -21.33 -25.97
C LYS A 159 -11.43 -20.20 -25.00
N ASN A 160 -12.19 -20.55 -23.97
CA ASN A 160 -12.74 -19.58 -23.02
C ASN A 160 -11.80 -19.42 -21.81
N LEU A 161 -11.71 -18.20 -21.30
CA LEU A 161 -10.99 -17.92 -20.07
C LEU A 161 -11.86 -18.30 -18.86
N TYR A 162 -11.34 -19.18 -18.01
CA TYR A 162 -11.99 -19.50 -16.74
C TYR A 162 -11.91 -18.30 -15.78
N VAL A 163 -12.90 -18.15 -14.89
CA VAL A 163 -13.05 -17.00 -13.97
C VAL A 163 -11.78 -16.70 -13.16
N ALA A 164 -11.05 -17.73 -12.73
CA ALA A 164 -9.77 -17.53 -12.02
C ALA A 164 -8.76 -16.73 -12.84
N ILE A 165 -8.70 -16.96 -14.15
CA ILE A 165 -7.79 -16.24 -15.06
C ILE A 165 -8.18 -14.76 -15.16
N TRP A 166 -9.46 -14.41 -15.05
CA TRP A 166 -9.91 -13.01 -15.05
C TRP A 166 -9.32 -12.25 -13.87
N PHE A 167 -9.41 -12.84 -12.68
CA PHE A 167 -8.83 -12.29 -11.46
C PHE A 167 -7.31 -12.20 -11.53
N TYR A 168 -6.62 -13.17 -12.13
CA TYR A 168 -5.16 -13.10 -12.32
C TYR A 168 -4.74 -12.00 -13.30
N ILE A 169 -5.45 -11.86 -14.43
CA ILE A 169 -5.24 -10.76 -15.39
C ILE A 169 -5.39 -9.42 -14.66
N SER A 170 -6.48 -9.26 -13.91
CA SER A 170 -6.74 -8.02 -13.18
C SER A 170 -5.66 -7.75 -12.13
N THR A 171 -5.26 -8.75 -11.32
CA THR A 171 -4.13 -8.61 -10.39
C THR A 171 -2.87 -8.09 -11.07
N ILE A 172 -2.45 -8.75 -12.15
CA ILE A 172 -1.17 -8.45 -12.80
C ILE A 172 -1.14 -7.02 -13.35
N VAL A 173 -2.23 -6.62 -14.01
CA VAL A 173 -2.35 -5.30 -14.63
C VAL A 173 -2.52 -4.20 -13.60
N THR A 174 -3.42 -4.38 -12.62
CA THR A 174 -3.69 -3.32 -11.64
C THR A 174 -2.46 -3.05 -10.78
N ILE A 175 -1.83 -4.09 -10.22
CA ILE A 175 -0.66 -3.92 -9.34
C ILE A 175 0.47 -3.19 -10.07
N ALA A 176 0.69 -3.46 -11.36
CA ALA A 176 1.69 -2.73 -12.14
C ALA A 176 1.38 -1.22 -12.20
N VAL A 177 0.13 -0.84 -12.47
CA VAL A 177 -0.29 0.57 -12.51
C VAL A 177 -0.16 1.21 -11.12
N LEU A 178 -0.67 0.55 -10.08
CA LEU A 178 -0.65 1.04 -8.70
C LEU A 178 0.78 1.30 -8.23
N TYR A 179 1.65 0.29 -8.38
CA TYR A 179 3.02 0.32 -7.86
C TYR A 179 3.85 1.39 -8.56
N ILE A 180 3.74 1.50 -9.89
CA ILE A 180 4.48 2.51 -10.65
C ILE A 180 4.06 3.93 -10.25
N VAL A 181 2.74 4.20 -10.16
CA VAL A 181 2.25 5.55 -9.87
C VAL A 181 2.59 5.98 -8.43
N ASN A 182 2.39 5.10 -7.44
CA ASN A 182 2.64 5.48 -6.04
C ASN A 182 4.13 5.67 -5.70
N ASN A 183 5.00 4.95 -6.39
CA ASN A 183 6.44 4.92 -6.13
C ASN A 183 7.22 5.83 -7.09
N LEU A 184 6.54 6.77 -7.78
CA LEU A 184 7.20 7.86 -8.48
C LEU A 184 7.91 8.76 -7.45
N GLN A 185 9.24 8.83 -7.56
CA GLN A 185 10.09 9.50 -6.58
C GLN A 185 11.38 10.02 -7.21
N LEU A 186 11.95 11.07 -6.61
CA LEU A 186 13.26 11.60 -6.97
C LEU A 186 14.34 11.09 -6.01
N PRO A 187 15.33 10.31 -6.49
CA PRO A 187 16.46 9.89 -5.69
C PRO A 187 17.30 11.07 -5.20
N THR A 188 17.64 11.02 -3.92
CA THR A 188 18.65 11.93 -3.30
C THR A 188 19.98 11.22 -3.07
N SER A 189 19.97 9.89 -3.05
CA SER A 189 21.13 8.99 -2.98
C SER A 189 20.70 7.57 -3.38
N LEU A 190 21.61 6.59 -3.37
CA LEU A 190 21.25 5.18 -3.59
C LEU A 190 20.25 4.64 -2.56
N LEU A 191 20.26 5.17 -1.34
CA LEU A 191 19.48 4.65 -0.21
C LEU A 191 18.35 5.57 0.26
N HIS A 192 18.10 6.69 -0.45
CA HIS A 192 17.09 7.67 -0.05
C HIS A 192 16.50 8.44 -1.23
N SER A 193 15.20 8.71 -1.18
CA SER A 193 14.41 9.39 -2.21
C SER A 193 13.24 10.13 -1.57
N TYR A 194 12.67 11.11 -2.29
CA TYR A 194 11.41 11.76 -1.92
C TYR A 194 10.32 11.45 -2.96
N PRO A 195 9.08 11.13 -2.55
CA PRO A 195 7.97 10.91 -3.48
C PRO A 195 7.64 12.19 -4.26
N ILE A 196 7.14 12.03 -5.48
CA ILE A 196 6.74 13.16 -6.34
C ILE A 196 5.54 13.92 -5.75
N PHE A 197 4.56 13.18 -5.20
CA PHE A 197 3.39 13.79 -4.59
C PHE A 197 3.73 14.28 -3.17
N GLY A 198 3.12 15.39 -2.76
CA GLY A 198 3.22 15.95 -1.41
C GLY A 198 1.87 16.14 -0.72
N GLY A 199 1.86 16.13 0.60
CA GLY A 199 0.70 16.45 1.44
C GLY A 199 -0.57 15.68 1.07
N VAL A 200 -1.66 16.40 0.82
CA VAL A 200 -2.98 15.81 0.52
C VAL A 200 -2.97 14.98 -0.77
N GLN A 201 -2.19 15.38 -1.78
CA GLN A 201 -2.05 14.61 -3.02
C GLN A 201 -1.40 13.26 -2.71
N ASP A 202 -0.32 13.30 -1.94
CA ASP A 202 0.41 12.07 -1.58
C ASP A 202 -0.46 11.15 -0.72
N ALA A 203 -1.22 11.71 0.23
CA ALA A 203 -2.16 10.94 1.03
C ALA A 203 -3.21 10.21 0.18
N LEU A 204 -3.79 10.91 -0.80
CA LEU A 204 -4.76 10.32 -1.71
C LEU A 204 -4.12 9.23 -2.59
N VAL A 205 -2.98 9.52 -3.23
CA VAL A 205 -2.28 8.53 -4.08
C VAL A 205 -1.84 7.33 -3.25
N GLN A 206 -1.36 7.56 -2.03
CA GLN A 206 -0.95 6.51 -1.11
C GLN A 206 -2.10 5.58 -0.73
N TRP A 207 -3.31 6.10 -0.47
CA TRP A 207 -4.43 5.25 -0.09
C TRP A 207 -5.22 4.71 -1.27
N TRP A 208 -5.19 5.38 -2.42
CA TRP A 208 -5.52 4.75 -3.69
C TRP A 208 -4.63 3.54 -3.92
N TYR A 209 -3.32 3.64 -3.72
CA TYR A 209 -2.41 2.49 -3.77
C TYR A 209 -2.68 1.47 -2.67
N GLY A 210 -2.66 1.87 -1.40
CA GLY A 210 -2.69 0.97 -0.26
C GLY A 210 -3.98 0.15 -0.18
N HIS A 211 -5.13 0.78 -0.43
CA HIS A 211 -6.40 0.07 -0.50
C HIS A 211 -6.42 -0.91 -1.68
N ASN A 212 -5.97 -0.47 -2.85
CA ASN A 212 -5.97 -1.30 -4.04
C ASN A 212 -4.85 -2.36 -4.06
N ALA A 213 -3.81 -2.23 -3.23
CA ALA A 213 -2.87 -3.29 -2.96
C ALA A 213 -3.58 -4.43 -2.21
N VAL A 214 -4.37 -4.12 -1.18
CA VAL A 214 -5.23 -5.13 -0.52
C VAL A 214 -6.26 -5.71 -1.49
N ALA A 215 -6.84 -4.89 -2.36
CA ALA A 215 -7.76 -5.34 -3.39
C ALA A 215 -7.12 -6.35 -4.36
N PHE A 216 -6.06 -5.94 -5.03
CA PHE A 216 -5.54 -6.63 -6.20
C PHE A 216 -4.40 -7.60 -5.88
N PHE A 217 -3.88 -7.57 -4.64
CA PHE A 217 -2.89 -8.52 -4.14
C PHE A 217 -3.45 -9.45 -3.05
N LEU A 218 -4.39 -8.99 -2.21
CA LEU A 218 -4.95 -9.80 -1.11
C LEU A 218 -6.40 -10.25 -1.35
N THR A 219 -7.13 -9.68 -2.32
CA THR A 219 -8.50 -10.08 -2.62
C THR A 219 -8.61 -10.80 -3.96
N THR A 220 -8.28 -10.15 -5.07
CA THR A 220 -8.49 -10.72 -6.40
C THR A 220 -7.70 -12.01 -6.65
N PRO A 221 -6.39 -12.15 -6.31
CA PRO A 221 -5.72 -13.41 -6.58
C PRO A 221 -6.23 -14.54 -5.68
N PRO A 222 -6.42 -14.37 -4.36
CA PRO A 222 -7.10 -15.36 -3.53
C PRO A 222 -8.53 -15.72 -3.98
N LEU A 223 -9.31 -14.78 -4.52
CA LEU A 223 -10.58 -15.10 -5.17
C LEU A 223 -10.37 -15.99 -6.40
N GLY A 224 -9.42 -15.67 -7.27
CA GLY A 224 -9.08 -16.52 -8.41
C GLY A 224 -8.62 -17.92 -7.98
N LEU A 225 -7.83 -18.00 -6.90
CA LEU A 225 -7.40 -19.26 -6.30
C LEU A 225 -8.58 -20.04 -5.68
N MET A 226 -9.51 -19.37 -5.00
CA MET A 226 -10.76 -19.97 -4.51
C MET A 226 -11.54 -20.61 -5.67
N TYR A 227 -11.72 -19.88 -6.79
CA TYR A 227 -12.40 -20.38 -7.99
C TYR A 227 -11.77 -21.63 -8.58
N TYR A 228 -10.50 -21.90 -8.31
CA TYR A 228 -9.83 -23.12 -8.73
C TYR A 228 -9.80 -24.19 -7.63
N PHE A 229 -9.13 -23.89 -6.52
CA PHE A 229 -8.76 -24.86 -5.49
C PHE A 229 -9.97 -25.32 -4.66
N MET A 230 -10.83 -24.40 -4.25
CA MET A 230 -12.03 -24.75 -3.47
C MET A 230 -12.99 -25.60 -4.31
N VAL A 231 -13.20 -25.22 -5.57
CA VAL A 231 -14.03 -25.96 -6.55
C VAL A 231 -13.48 -27.37 -6.75
N LYS A 232 -12.16 -27.50 -6.92
CA LYS A 232 -11.49 -28.80 -7.11
C LYS A 232 -11.47 -29.66 -5.84
N ALA A 233 -11.38 -29.07 -4.66
CA ALA A 233 -11.48 -29.81 -3.40
C ALA A 233 -12.92 -30.27 -3.12
N ALA A 234 -13.89 -29.40 -3.42
CA ALA A 234 -15.30 -29.70 -3.25
C ALA A 234 -15.80 -30.78 -4.23
N GLU A 235 -15.16 -30.90 -5.40
CA GLU A 235 -15.61 -31.73 -6.53
C GLU A 235 -17.03 -31.35 -6.98
N ARG A 236 -17.30 -30.05 -6.97
CA ARG A 236 -18.57 -29.45 -7.38
C ARG A 236 -18.32 -28.42 -8.47
N PRO A 237 -19.28 -28.19 -9.38
CA PRO A 237 -19.19 -27.06 -10.30
C PRO A 237 -19.28 -25.73 -9.54
N VAL A 238 -18.78 -24.66 -10.16
CA VAL A 238 -19.01 -23.29 -9.67
C VAL A 238 -20.52 -23.03 -9.60
N TYR A 239 -20.99 -22.42 -8.50
CA TYR A 239 -22.41 -22.20 -8.27
C TYR A 239 -23.08 -21.35 -9.35
N SER A 240 -22.59 -20.12 -9.57
CA SER A 240 -23.21 -19.20 -10.53
C SER A 240 -22.18 -18.47 -11.39
N TYR A 241 -22.15 -18.85 -12.66
CA TYR A 241 -21.35 -18.14 -13.66
C TYR A 241 -21.82 -16.69 -13.85
N ARG A 242 -23.13 -16.42 -13.85
CA ARG A 242 -23.65 -15.04 -13.96
C ARG A 242 -23.21 -14.18 -12.79
N LEU A 243 -23.28 -14.72 -11.57
CA LEU A 243 -22.75 -14.03 -10.40
C LEU A 243 -21.25 -13.81 -10.54
N SER A 244 -20.52 -14.77 -11.14
CA SER A 244 -19.08 -14.67 -11.45
C SER A 244 -18.74 -13.53 -12.43
N VAL A 245 -19.64 -13.22 -13.37
CA VAL A 245 -19.47 -12.06 -14.27
C VAL A 245 -19.76 -10.76 -13.51
N VAL A 246 -20.91 -10.68 -12.86
CA VAL A 246 -21.35 -9.45 -12.18
C VAL A 246 -20.34 -9.06 -11.12
N HIS A 247 -20.03 -9.98 -10.19
CA HIS A 247 -19.15 -9.66 -9.08
C HIS A 247 -17.72 -9.34 -9.56
N PHE A 248 -17.20 -9.97 -10.62
CA PHE A 248 -15.87 -9.65 -11.12
C PHE A 248 -15.79 -8.19 -11.61
N TRP A 249 -16.64 -7.81 -12.57
CA TRP A 249 -16.56 -6.48 -13.19
C TRP A 249 -16.89 -5.36 -12.22
N SER A 250 -17.93 -5.55 -11.39
CA SER A 250 -18.28 -4.57 -10.38
C SER A 250 -17.24 -4.50 -9.27
N LEU A 251 -16.62 -5.61 -8.86
CA LEU A 251 -15.53 -5.58 -7.87
C LEU A 251 -14.34 -4.79 -8.40
N ILE A 252 -13.78 -5.14 -9.57
CA ILE A 252 -12.57 -4.49 -10.07
C ILE A 252 -12.78 -3.00 -10.38
N PHE A 253 -14.00 -2.61 -10.79
CA PHE A 253 -14.32 -1.22 -11.06
C PHE A 253 -14.51 -0.42 -9.77
N LEU A 254 -15.32 -0.93 -8.83
CA LEU A 254 -15.67 -0.18 -7.61
C LEU A 254 -14.52 -0.10 -6.60
N TYR A 255 -13.65 -1.12 -6.54
CA TYR A 255 -12.56 -1.15 -5.56
C TYR A 255 -11.59 0.03 -5.72
N ILE A 256 -11.35 0.46 -6.97
CA ILE A 256 -10.40 1.53 -7.28
C ILE A 256 -10.72 2.80 -6.51
N TRP A 257 -12.01 3.11 -6.34
CA TRP A 257 -12.55 4.34 -5.75
C TRP A 257 -12.53 4.39 -4.22
N ALA A 258 -12.25 3.27 -3.56
CA ALA A 258 -12.42 3.16 -2.13
C ALA A 258 -11.23 3.70 -1.33
N GLY A 259 -10.14 4.14 -1.98
CA GLY A 259 -8.98 4.78 -1.35
C GLY A 259 -9.32 5.82 -0.25
N PRO A 260 -10.23 6.80 -0.48
CA PRO A 260 -10.49 7.89 0.45
C PRO A 260 -11.14 7.47 1.77
N HIS A 261 -11.63 6.22 1.90
CA HIS A 261 -12.15 5.72 3.18
C HIS A 261 -11.07 5.61 4.28
N HIS A 262 -9.80 5.64 3.88
CA HIS A 262 -8.64 5.73 4.78
C HIS A 262 -8.35 7.17 5.21
N LEU A 263 -9.09 8.15 4.71
CA LEU A 263 -8.84 9.57 4.86
C LEU A 263 -10.06 10.33 5.39
N LEU A 264 -10.98 9.62 6.04
CA LEU A 264 -12.19 10.20 6.61
C LEU A 264 -11.87 11.10 7.79
N TYR A 265 -12.45 12.30 7.80
CA TYR A 265 -12.19 13.38 8.75
C TYR A 265 -10.72 13.82 8.80
N THR A 266 -9.98 13.58 7.71
CA THR A 266 -8.63 14.14 7.55
C THR A 266 -8.67 15.50 6.86
N ALA A 267 -7.51 16.04 6.50
CA ALA A 267 -7.41 17.23 5.68
C ALA A 267 -7.88 17.00 4.23
N LEU A 268 -8.10 15.74 3.78
CA LEU A 268 -8.63 15.48 2.43
C LEU A 268 -9.96 16.22 2.20
N PRO A 269 -10.22 16.78 1.01
CA PRO A 269 -11.51 17.42 0.70
C PRO A 269 -12.73 16.51 0.95
N ASP A 270 -13.80 17.09 1.48
CA ASP A 270 -14.99 16.33 1.91
C ASP A 270 -15.68 15.57 0.77
N TRP A 271 -15.65 16.11 -0.46
CA TRP A 271 -16.21 15.43 -1.63
C TRP A 271 -15.50 14.11 -1.92
N ALA A 272 -14.17 14.07 -1.79
CA ALA A 272 -13.37 12.88 -2.04
C ALA A 272 -13.60 11.84 -0.94
N GLN A 273 -13.67 12.29 0.32
CA GLN A 273 -14.04 11.42 1.45
C GLN A 273 -15.42 10.78 1.26
N THR A 274 -16.42 11.58 0.87
CA THR A 274 -17.79 11.10 0.63
C THR A 274 -17.86 10.13 -0.54
N LEU A 275 -17.10 10.39 -1.61
CA LEU A 275 -16.97 9.48 -2.74
C LEU A 275 -16.42 8.12 -2.31
N GLY A 276 -15.30 8.11 -1.57
CA GLY A 276 -14.71 6.88 -1.05
C GLY A 276 -15.65 6.09 -0.14
N MET A 277 -16.42 6.77 0.72
CA MET A 277 -17.46 6.14 1.54
C MET A 277 -18.56 5.49 0.69
N VAL A 278 -19.12 6.20 -0.28
CA VAL A 278 -20.23 5.68 -1.12
C VAL A 278 -19.78 4.46 -1.92
N PHE A 279 -18.62 4.53 -2.56
CA PHE A 279 -18.09 3.41 -3.34
C PHE A 279 -17.72 2.22 -2.46
N SER A 280 -17.22 2.44 -1.23
CA SER A 280 -16.96 1.37 -0.26
C SER A 280 -18.23 0.66 0.19
N ILE A 281 -19.34 1.39 0.38
CA ILE A 281 -20.65 0.79 0.68
C ILE A 281 -21.13 -0.06 -0.51
N MET A 282 -21.02 0.48 -1.73
CA MET A 282 -21.39 -0.25 -2.95
C MET A 282 -20.54 -1.50 -3.17
N LEU A 283 -19.26 -1.47 -2.77
CA LEU A 283 -18.31 -2.58 -2.89
C LEU A 283 -18.68 -3.80 -2.04
N TRP A 284 -19.56 -3.64 -1.05
CA TRP A 284 -20.07 -4.75 -0.24
C TRP A 284 -20.72 -5.85 -1.10
N ALA A 285 -21.64 -5.46 -2.00
CA ALA A 285 -22.40 -6.40 -2.82
C ALA A 285 -21.52 -7.29 -3.72
N PRO A 286 -20.57 -6.77 -4.52
CA PRO A 286 -19.72 -7.62 -5.33
C PRO A 286 -18.70 -8.41 -4.53
N SER A 287 -18.26 -7.89 -3.38
CA SER A 287 -17.39 -8.67 -2.48
C SER A 287 -18.14 -9.91 -1.97
N TRP A 288 -19.36 -9.74 -1.49
CA TRP A 288 -20.20 -10.88 -1.10
C TRP A 288 -20.59 -11.77 -2.28
N GLY A 289 -20.63 -11.26 -3.50
CA GLY A 289 -20.73 -12.09 -4.70
C GLY A 289 -19.64 -13.16 -4.80
N GLY A 290 -18.41 -12.83 -4.37
CA GLY A 290 -17.31 -13.80 -4.24
C GLY A 290 -17.57 -14.82 -3.12
N MET A 291 -17.97 -14.35 -1.93
CA MET A 291 -18.28 -15.22 -0.78
C MET A 291 -19.39 -16.22 -1.12
N LEU A 292 -20.50 -15.72 -1.67
CA LEU A 292 -21.65 -16.52 -2.04
C LEU A 292 -21.31 -17.54 -3.12
N ASN A 293 -20.53 -17.16 -4.14
CA ASN A 293 -20.07 -18.13 -5.14
C ASN A 293 -19.21 -19.24 -4.51
N GLY A 294 -18.29 -18.91 -3.60
CA GLY A 294 -17.47 -19.88 -2.89
C GLY A 294 -18.31 -20.84 -2.04
N LEU A 295 -19.10 -20.30 -1.09
CA LEU A 295 -19.87 -21.11 -0.15
C LEU A 295 -21.01 -21.90 -0.82
N LEU A 296 -21.71 -21.32 -1.78
CA LEU A 296 -22.80 -22.02 -2.48
C LEU A 296 -22.29 -23.09 -3.45
N THR A 297 -21.01 -23.05 -3.86
CA THR A 297 -20.38 -24.18 -4.56
C THR A 297 -20.32 -25.45 -3.69
N LEU A 298 -20.33 -25.31 -2.36
CA LEU A 298 -20.41 -26.46 -1.45
C LEU A 298 -21.84 -27.00 -1.27
N ARG A 299 -22.85 -26.45 -1.98
CA ARG A 299 -24.22 -26.97 -1.90
C ARG A 299 -24.24 -28.46 -2.29
N GLY A 300 -24.69 -29.29 -1.35
CA GLY A 300 -24.67 -30.76 -1.49
C GLY A 300 -23.33 -31.44 -1.18
N ALA A 301 -22.32 -30.70 -0.73
CA ALA A 301 -21.02 -31.21 -0.26
C ALA A 301 -20.66 -30.70 1.15
N TRP A 302 -21.62 -30.16 1.90
CA TRP A 302 -21.42 -29.66 3.26
C TRP A 302 -21.04 -30.75 4.27
N ASP A 303 -21.37 -32.01 3.97
CA ASP A 303 -20.92 -33.18 4.71
C ASP A 303 -19.39 -33.30 4.72
N LYS A 304 -18.71 -32.90 3.62
CA LYS A 304 -17.23 -32.87 3.54
C LYS A 304 -16.61 -31.93 4.58
N LEU A 305 -17.34 -30.94 5.08
CA LEU A 305 -16.84 -30.05 6.13
C LEU A 305 -16.50 -30.82 7.42
N ARG A 306 -17.17 -31.95 7.69
CA ARG A 306 -16.90 -32.77 8.88
C ARG A 306 -15.70 -33.68 8.70
N THR A 307 -15.37 -34.05 7.47
CA THR A 307 -14.43 -35.14 7.14
C THR A 307 -13.14 -34.67 6.48
N ASP A 308 -13.15 -33.54 5.77
CA ASP A 308 -12.00 -33.01 5.03
C ASP A 308 -11.50 -31.69 5.65
N PRO A 309 -10.32 -31.67 6.30
CA PRO A 309 -9.76 -30.44 6.87
C PRO A 309 -9.45 -29.38 5.79
N VAL A 310 -9.19 -29.77 4.54
CA VAL A 310 -8.98 -28.80 3.44
C VAL A 310 -10.23 -27.97 3.21
N ILE A 311 -11.41 -28.60 3.22
CA ILE A 311 -12.70 -27.91 3.10
C ILE A 311 -12.94 -27.01 4.31
N LYS A 312 -12.55 -27.42 5.52
CA LYS A 312 -12.64 -26.56 6.72
C LYS A 312 -11.85 -25.25 6.54
N PHE A 313 -10.60 -25.34 6.08
CA PHE A 313 -9.78 -24.16 5.79
C PHE A 313 -10.43 -23.25 4.74
N PHE A 314 -10.92 -23.80 3.63
CA PHE A 314 -11.58 -22.99 2.60
C PHE A 314 -12.87 -22.32 3.09
N VAL A 315 -13.70 -23.03 3.85
CA VAL A 315 -14.94 -22.45 4.38
C VAL A 315 -14.64 -21.31 5.33
N VAL A 316 -13.76 -21.51 6.31
CA VAL A 316 -13.38 -20.44 7.26
C VAL A 316 -12.72 -19.28 6.52
N ALA A 317 -11.88 -19.55 5.51
CA ALA A 317 -11.31 -18.50 4.67
C ALA A 317 -12.38 -17.63 4.02
N VAL A 318 -13.32 -18.25 3.31
CA VAL A 318 -14.39 -17.53 2.60
C VAL A 318 -15.34 -16.83 3.60
N THR A 319 -15.56 -17.39 4.79
CA THR A 319 -16.33 -16.73 5.85
C THR A 319 -15.63 -15.47 6.38
N PHE A 320 -14.33 -15.53 6.68
CA PHE A 320 -13.57 -14.35 7.10
C PHE A 320 -13.43 -13.32 5.98
N TYR A 321 -13.38 -13.75 4.72
CA TYR A 321 -13.49 -12.85 3.58
C TYR A 321 -14.83 -12.11 3.59
N GLY A 322 -15.95 -12.81 3.72
CA GLY A 322 -17.28 -12.22 3.80
C GLY A 322 -17.44 -11.26 4.99
N MET A 323 -16.93 -11.65 6.16
CA MET A 323 -16.94 -10.82 7.36
C MET A 323 -16.07 -9.57 7.19
N SER A 324 -14.84 -9.69 6.69
CA SER A 324 -13.95 -8.54 6.50
C SER A 324 -14.46 -7.60 5.42
N THR A 325 -15.06 -8.14 4.36
CA THR A 325 -15.68 -7.34 3.28
C THR A 325 -17.09 -6.84 3.60
N PHE A 326 -17.61 -7.15 4.78
CA PHE A 326 -18.73 -6.44 5.39
C PHE A 326 -18.23 -5.35 6.36
N GLU A 327 -17.24 -5.70 7.19
CA GLU A 327 -16.64 -4.79 8.16
C GLU A 327 -15.93 -3.61 7.49
N GLY A 328 -15.24 -3.80 6.37
CA GLY A 328 -14.60 -2.72 5.63
C GLY A 328 -15.59 -1.62 5.20
N PRO A 329 -16.67 -1.96 4.46
CA PRO A 329 -17.75 -1.04 4.16
C PRO A 329 -18.37 -0.38 5.41
N LEU A 330 -18.55 -1.13 6.51
CA LEU A 330 -19.04 -0.56 7.76
C LEU A 330 -18.08 0.51 8.33
N LEU A 331 -16.78 0.23 8.36
CA LEU A 331 -15.73 1.16 8.80
C LEU A 331 -15.53 2.36 7.86
N SER A 332 -15.95 2.24 6.60
CA SER A 332 -15.93 3.33 5.61
C SER A 332 -17.06 4.36 5.82
N ILE A 333 -18.07 4.03 6.61
CA ILE A 333 -19.13 4.98 6.96
C ILE A 333 -18.53 6.02 7.89
N LYS A 334 -18.59 7.30 7.52
CA LYS A 334 -18.01 8.41 8.29
C LYS A 334 -18.34 8.33 9.80
N SER A 335 -19.60 8.15 10.18
CA SER A 335 -19.98 8.06 11.61
C SER A 335 -19.34 6.88 12.36
N VAL A 336 -19.10 5.76 11.69
CA VAL A 336 -18.40 4.60 12.27
C VAL A 336 -16.90 4.85 12.29
N SER A 337 -16.35 5.38 11.20
CA SER A 337 -14.93 5.75 11.09
C SER A 337 -14.53 6.79 12.15
N ALA A 338 -15.43 7.72 12.51
CA ALA A 338 -15.20 8.67 13.60
C ALA A 338 -14.80 7.97 14.91
N LEU A 339 -15.34 6.76 15.15
CA LEU A 339 -14.98 5.90 16.27
C LEU A 339 -13.78 4.98 15.96
N GLY A 340 -13.81 4.27 14.83
CA GLY A 340 -12.85 3.19 14.54
C GLY A 340 -11.50 3.67 14.00
N HIS A 341 -11.44 4.81 13.33
CA HIS A 341 -10.21 5.32 12.71
C HIS A 341 -9.14 5.63 13.77
N TYR A 342 -7.89 5.33 13.45
CA TYR A 342 -6.72 5.34 14.34
C TYR A 342 -6.73 4.31 15.48
N THR A 343 -7.79 3.54 15.68
CA THR A 343 -7.87 2.57 16.78
C THR A 343 -7.40 1.18 16.37
N ASP A 344 -7.26 0.28 17.35
CA ASP A 344 -7.00 -1.14 17.13
C ASP A 344 -8.12 -1.87 16.35
N TRP A 345 -9.30 -1.27 16.14
CA TRP A 345 -10.33 -1.87 15.29
C TRP A 345 -9.80 -2.07 13.86
N ILE A 346 -9.05 -1.09 13.33
CA ILE A 346 -8.41 -1.21 12.00
C ILE A 346 -7.46 -2.40 11.97
N ILE A 347 -6.72 -2.67 13.06
CA ILE A 347 -5.82 -3.82 13.16
C ILE A 347 -6.59 -5.14 13.23
N GLY A 348 -7.72 -5.17 13.93
CA GLY A 348 -8.66 -6.31 13.96
C GLY A 348 -9.20 -6.64 12.57
N HIS A 349 -9.65 -5.62 11.84
CA HIS A 349 -10.12 -5.74 10.46
C HIS A 349 -9.04 -6.31 9.53
N VAL A 350 -7.83 -5.74 9.59
CA VAL A 350 -6.69 -6.19 8.77
C VAL A 350 -6.36 -7.66 9.06
N HIS A 351 -6.32 -8.08 10.32
CA HIS A 351 -5.97 -9.46 10.67
C HIS A 351 -7.12 -10.46 10.44
N GLY A 352 -8.38 -10.02 10.50
CA GLY A 352 -9.52 -10.80 10.03
C GLY A 352 -9.36 -11.19 8.56
N GLY A 353 -8.94 -10.25 7.72
CA GLY A 353 -8.58 -10.52 6.32
C GLY A 353 -7.29 -11.34 6.18
N ALA A 354 -6.19 -10.89 6.78
CA ALA A 354 -4.87 -11.48 6.55
C ALA A 354 -4.72 -12.91 7.12
N LEU A 355 -5.13 -13.11 8.37
CA LEU A 355 -5.07 -14.44 9.00
C LEU A 355 -6.27 -15.29 8.59
N GLY A 356 -7.46 -14.68 8.56
CA GLY A 356 -8.72 -15.42 8.40
C GLY A 356 -8.99 -15.77 6.95
N TRP A 357 -8.81 -14.83 6.03
CA TRP A 357 -8.99 -15.06 4.60
C TRP A 357 -7.71 -15.54 3.93
N ASN A 358 -6.65 -14.72 3.90
CA ASN A 358 -5.46 -15.00 3.09
C ASN A 358 -4.67 -16.22 3.58
N SER A 359 -4.42 -16.31 4.89
CA SER A 359 -3.62 -17.40 5.45
C SER A 359 -4.36 -18.72 5.40
N PHE A 360 -5.64 -18.78 5.82
CA PHE A 360 -6.43 -20.02 5.75
C PHE A 360 -6.68 -20.47 4.30
N MET A 361 -6.90 -19.54 3.36
CA MET A 361 -6.97 -19.88 1.93
C MET A 361 -5.65 -20.53 1.48
N THR A 362 -4.51 -19.92 1.82
CA THR A 362 -3.18 -20.45 1.49
C THR A 362 -2.93 -21.81 2.14
N PHE A 363 -3.32 -22.01 3.40
CA PHE A 363 -3.20 -23.30 4.09
C PHE A 363 -4.05 -24.38 3.42
N GLY A 364 -5.30 -24.09 3.08
CA GLY A 364 -6.16 -24.99 2.31
C GLY A 364 -5.56 -25.36 0.96
N ILE A 365 -5.03 -24.37 0.22
CA ILE A 365 -4.33 -24.59 -1.05
C ILE A 365 -3.14 -25.53 -0.86
N LEU A 366 -2.27 -25.28 0.13
CA LEU A 366 -1.08 -26.09 0.36
C LEU A 366 -1.43 -27.53 0.77
N TYR A 367 -2.37 -27.72 1.71
CA TYR A 367 -2.82 -29.05 2.11
C TYR A 367 -3.46 -29.83 0.96
N TRP A 368 -4.10 -29.14 0.01
CA TRP A 368 -4.67 -29.79 -1.17
C TRP A 368 -3.61 -30.06 -2.26
N MET A 369 -2.72 -29.10 -2.51
CA MET A 369 -1.80 -29.08 -3.64
C MET A 369 -0.55 -29.93 -3.42
N VAL A 370 0.05 -29.87 -2.23
CA VAL A 370 1.31 -30.58 -1.94
C VAL A 370 1.18 -32.10 -2.13
N PRO A 371 0.17 -32.82 -1.61
CA PRO A 371 0.04 -34.25 -1.87
C PRO A 371 0.01 -34.60 -3.38
N ARG A 372 -0.61 -33.74 -4.19
CA ARG A 372 -0.71 -33.90 -5.65
C ARG A 372 0.61 -33.65 -6.37
N LEU A 373 1.41 -32.69 -5.89
CA LEU A 373 2.76 -32.42 -6.42
C LEU A 373 3.75 -33.56 -6.14
N TYR A 374 3.46 -34.40 -5.14
CA TYR A 374 4.30 -35.54 -4.73
C TYR A 374 3.64 -36.91 -4.96
N GLY A 375 2.50 -36.96 -5.65
CA GLY A 375 1.84 -38.22 -6.03
C GLY A 375 1.41 -39.10 -4.85
N THR A 376 1.08 -38.48 -3.72
CA THR A 376 0.76 -39.19 -2.47
C THR A 376 -0.49 -38.61 -1.81
N LYS A 377 -0.87 -39.18 -0.67
CA LYS A 377 -1.91 -38.64 0.22
C LYS A 377 -1.27 -37.74 1.26
N LEU A 378 -2.06 -36.83 1.85
CA LEU A 378 -1.61 -36.02 2.97
C LEU A 378 -1.19 -36.94 4.13
N TYR A 379 -0.03 -36.66 4.73
CA TYR A 379 0.56 -37.53 5.76
C TYR A 379 -0.36 -37.71 6.97
N SER A 380 -0.93 -36.62 7.49
CA SER A 380 -1.88 -36.70 8.60
C SER A 380 -3.03 -35.69 8.48
N THR A 381 -4.25 -36.19 8.29
CA THR A 381 -5.47 -35.36 8.32
C THR A 381 -5.77 -34.85 9.74
N LYS A 382 -5.47 -35.65 10.77
CA LYS A 382 -5.64 -35.25 12.19
C LYS A 382 -4.78 -34.04 12.55
N MET A 383 -3.55 -33.98 12.04
CA MET A 383 -2.66 -32.83 12.32
C MET A 383 -3.05 -31.59 11.52
N ALA A 384 -3.63 -31.76 10.31
CA ALA A 384 -4.24 -30.65 9.60
C ALA A 384 -5.49 -30.12 10.33
N GLU A 385 -6.28 -31.00 10.96
CA GLU A 385 -7.41 -30.61 11.79
C GLU A 385 -6.98 -29.92 13.09
N LEU A 386 -5.92 -30.39 13.74
CA LEU A 386 -5.35 -29.68 14.89
C LEU A 386 -4.84 -28.28 14.50
N HIS A 387 -4.14 -28.16 13.36
CA HIS A 387 -3.74 -26.86 12.82
C HIS A 387 -4.94 -25.95 12.59
N PHE A 388 -6.01 -26.46 11.98
CA PHE A 388 -7.24 -25.72 11.76
C PHE A 388 -7.80 -25.15 13.07
N TRP A 389 -7.93 -25.96 14.13
CA TRP A 389 -8.49 -25.51 15.40
C TRP A 389 -7.59 -24.53 16.14
N VAL A 390 -6.28 -24.82 16.23
CA VAL A 390 -5.31 -23.91 16.85
C VAL A 390 -5.29 -22.56 16.14
N GLY A 391 -5.27 -22.56 14.81
CA GLY A 391 -5.35 -21.34 14.01
C GLY A 391 -6.67 -20.59 14.19
N THR A 392 -7.79 -21.31 14.26
CA THR A 392 -9.13 -20.71 14.41
C THR A 392 -9.29 -20.04 15.77
N ILE A 393 -8.87 -20.71 16.85
CA ILE A 393 -8.86 -20.13 18.19
C ILE A 393 -7.91 -18.93 18.23
N GLY A 394 -6.71 -19.07 17.66
CA GLY A 394 -5.72 -17.99 17.61
C GLY A 394 -6.26 -16.73 16.94
N ILE A 395 -6.90 -16.84 15.78
CA ILE A 395 -7.48 -15.68 15.10
C ILE A 395 -8.69 -15.10 15.82
N LEU A 396 -9.57 -15.92 16.39
CA LEU A 396 -10.73 -15.41 17.14
C LEU A 396 -10.28 -14.61 18.37
N MET A 397 -9.28 -15.10 19.11
CA MET A 397 -8.67 -14.33 20.20
C MET A 397 -8.08 -13.00 19.70
N TYR A 398 -7.39 -13.03 18.57
CA TYR A 398 -6.81 -11.83 17.96
C TYR A 398 -7.90 -10.80 17.61
N VAL A 399 -8.86 -11.17 16.77
CA VAL A 399 -9.87 -10.23 16.23
C VAL A 399 -10.76 -9.70 17.34
N VAL A 400 -11.24 -10.57 18.25
CA VAL A 400 -12.10 -10.13 19.36
C VAL A 400 -11.35 -9.16 20.29
N SER A 401 -10.08 -9.44 20.62
CA SER A 401 -9.30 -8.51 21.45
C SER A 401 -9.11 -7.15 20.78
N MET A 402 -8.92 -7.11 19.46
CA MET A 402 -8.75 -5.87 18.71
C MET A 402 -10.06 -5.09 18.53
N TRP A 403 -11.21 -5.76 18.41
CA TRP A 403 -12.51 -5.11 18.47
C TRP A 403 -12.76 -4.45 19.82
N VAL A 404 -12.55 -5.20 20.90
CA VAL A 404 -12.70 -4.67 22.26
C VAL A 404 -11.75 -3.49 22.47
N SER A 405 -10.49 -3.63 22.08
CA SER A 405 -9.49 -2.55 22.17
C SER A 405 -9.89 -1.33 21.35
N GLY A 406 -10.29 -1.53 20.09
CA GLY A 406 -10.59 -0.44 19.17
C GLY A 406 -11.83 0.35 19.56
N VAL A 407 -12.92 -0.33 19.91
CA VAL A 407 -14.15 0.31 20.40
C VAL A 407 -13.87 1.03 21.71
N SER A 408 -13.16 0.40 22.65
CA SER A 408 -12.78 1.03 23.91
C SER A 408 -11.93 2.29 23.69
N GLN A 409 -10.91 2.25 22.83
CA GLN A 409 -10.10 3.42 22.48
C GLN A 409 -10.95 4.55 21.89
N GLY A 410 -11.80 4.25 20.91
CA GLY A 410 -12.67 5.24 20.29
C GLY A 410 -13.62 5.89 21.29
N LEU A 411 -14.22 5.11 22.20
CA LEU A 411 -15.10 5.60 23.26
C LEU A 411 -14.34 6.40 24.33
N PHE A 412 -13.16 5.92 24.71
CA PHE A 412 -12.31 6.54 25.71
C PHE A 412 -11.79 7.91 25.23
N TRP A 413 -11.28 7.99 24.01
CA TRP A 413 -10.73 9.23 23.46
C TRP A 413 -11.78 10.33 23.26
N ARG A 414 -13.03 9.94 22.99
CA ARG A 414 -14.15 10.87 22.76
C ARG A 414 -14.97 11.21 23.99
N ALA A 415 -14.70 10.57 25.13
CA ALA A 415 -15.50 10.75 26.34
C ALA A 415 -15.36 12.19 26.86
N LEU A 416 -16.52 12.84 27.06
CA LEU A 416 -16.63 14.14 27.71
C LEU A 416 -17.39 13.99 29.03
N ASP A 417 -17.08 14.82 30.02
CA ASP A 417 -17.87 14.96 31.25
C ASP A 417 -19.13 15.84 31.02
N ALA A 418 -19.90 16.07 32.09
CA ALA A 418 -21.15 16.83 32.00
C ALA A 418 -20.91 18.31 31.64
N GLU A 419 -19.75 18.83 31.99
CA GLU A 419 -19.27 20.19 31.73
C GLU A 419 -18.67 20.31 30.32
N GLY A 420 -18.39 19.19 29.66
CA GLY A 420 -17.90 19.11 28.29
C GLY A 420 -16.38 19.18 28.15
N PHE A 421 -15.62 18.90 29.21
CA PHE A 421 -14.18 18.63 29.19
C PHE A 421 -13.90 17.16 28.90
N LEU A 422 -12.64 16.83 28.60
CA LEU A 422 -12.23 15.44 28.40
C LEU A 422 -12.31 14.67 29.71
N LYS A 423 -13.12 13.60 29.73
CA LYS A 423 -13.20 12.70 30.88
C LYS A 423 -11.86 12.02 31.16
N TYR A 424 -11.11 11.72 30.08
CA TYR A 424 -9.79 11.09 30.16
C TYR A 424 -8.79 11.94 29.36
N PRO A 425 -8.20 13.00 29.94
CA PRO A 425 -7.33 13.94 29.22
C PRO A 425 -6.00 13.31 28.78
N ASP A 426 -5.49 12.36 29.56
CA ASP A 426 -4.19 11.72 29.30
C ASP A 426 -4.32 10.53 28.35
N PHE A 427 -3.57 10.55 27.25
CA PHE A 427 -3.56 9.45 26.28
C PHE A 427 -3.03 8.14 26.89
N ILE A 428 -2.08 8.24 27.84
CA ILE A 428 -1.45 7.10 28.50
C ILE A 428 -2.44 6.26 29.30
N GLU A 429 -3.51 6.85 29.84
CA GLU A 429 -4.55 6.10 30.54
C GLU A 429 -5.28 5.15 29.55
N GLY A 430 -5.59 5.63 28.34
CA GLY A 430 -6.19 4.82 27.29
C GLY A 430 -5.26 3.73 26.76
N LEU A 431 -3.96 4.01 26.68
CA LEU A 431 -2.95 3.00 26.37
C LEU A 431 -2.91 1.89 27.43
N SER A 432 -2.92 2.27 28.71
CA SER A 432 -2.90 1.34 29.84
C SER A 432 -4.17 0.46 29.86
N ASN A 433 -5.32 1.04 29.53
CA ASN A 433 -6.57 0.31 29.37
C ASN A 433 -6.51 -0.74 28.24
N SER A 434 -5.67 -0.54 27.23
CA SER A 434 -5.52 -1.43 26.08
C SER A 434 -4.61 -2.65 26.34
N LEU A 435 -3.83 -2.64 27.43
CA LEU A 435 -2.83 -3.70 27.70
C LEU A 435 -3.40 -5.13 27.77
N PRO A 436 -4.55 -5.41 28.45
CA PRO A 436 -5.12 -6.75 28.46
C PRO A 436 -5.45 -7.28 27.05
N MET A 437 -5.90 -6.40 26.17
CA MET A 437 -6.18 -6.73 24.78
C MET A 437 -4.87 -6.97 23.99
N TYR A 438 -3.80 -6.24 24.29
CA TYR A 438 -2.48 -6.50 23.70
C TYR A 438 -1.92 -7.86 24.12
N HIS A 439 -2.06 -8.26 25.38
CA HIS A 439 -1.69 -9.61 25.83
C HIS A 439 -2.52 -10.69 25.14
N THR A 440 -3.83 -10.47 25.00
CA THR A 440 -4.73 -11.43 24.34
C THR A 440 -4.41 -11.57 22.84
N ARG A 441 -4.12 -10.45 22.16
CA ARG A 441 -3.64 -10.42 20.78
C ARG A 441 -2.33 -11.20 20.63
N LEU A 442 -1.38 -10.96 21.52
CA LEU A 442 -0.09 -11.66 21.52
C LEU A 442 -0.30 -13.17 21.68
N LEU A 443 -1.13 -13.60 22.62
CA LEU A 443 -1.46 -15.01 22.83
C LEU A 443 -2.13 -15.63 21.59
N GLY A 444 -3.12 -14.95 21.00
CA GLY A 444 -3.75 -15.40 19.76
C GLY A 444 -2.76 -15.53 18.60
N GLY A 445 -1.85 -14.56 18.46
CA GLY A 445 -0.76 -14.60 17.49
C GLY A 445 0.23 -15.75 17.74
N ILE A 446 0.59 -16.03 19.00
CA ILE A 446 1.44 -17.17 19.37
C ILE A 446 0.76 -18.49 18.99
N LEU A 447 -0.53 -18.67 19.28
CA LEU A 447 -1.26 -19.86 18.88
C LEU A 447 -1.24 -20.05 17.35
N PHE A 448 -1.52 -18.99 16.60
CA PHE A 448 -1.48 -19.02 15.14
C PHE A 448 -0.08 -19.39 14.61
N PHE A 449 0.97 -18.79 15.18
CA PHE A 449 2.36 -19.09 14.86
C PHE A 449 2.71 -20.55 15.19
N LEU A 450 2.37 -21.05 16.38
CA LEU A 450 2.62 -22.45 16.75
C LEU A 450 1.85 -23.43 15.85
N GLY A 451 0.62 -23.10 15.47
CA GLY A 451 -0.18 -23.86 14.52
C GLY A 451 0.52 -24.02 13.16
N SER A 452 1.25 -23.00 12.70
CA SER A 452 1.96 -23.07 11.42
C SER A 452 3.09 -24.11 11.41
N PHE A 453 3.67 -24.50 12.55
CA PHE A 453 4.61 -25.62 12.59
C PHE A 453 3.94 -26.98 12.33
N LEU A 454 2.65 -27.12 12.65
CA LEU A 454 1.86 -28.30 12.30
C LEU A 454 1.66 -28.40 10.78
N LEU A 455 1.49 -27.27 10.10
CA LEU A 455 1.52 -27.19 8.64
C LEU A 455 2.88 -27.64 8.11
N VAL A 456 3.97 -27.00 8.55
CA VAL A 456 5.35 -27.29 8.11
C VAL A 456 5.64 -28.78 8.20
N TRP A 457 5.47 -29.35 9.39
CA TRP A 457 5.76 -30.75 9.64
C TRP A 457 4.92 -31.67 8.75
N ASN A 458 3.62 -31.42 8.63
CA ASN A 458 2.73 -32.29 7.85
C ASN A 458 3.05 -32.23 6.34
N LEU A 459 3.39 -31.05 5.81
CA LEU A 459 3.78 -30.89 4.41
C LEU A 459 5.14 -31.55 4.12
N ILE A 460 6.13 -31.42 5.03
CA ILE A 460 7.44 -32.08 4.90
C ILE A 460 7.27 -33.60 4.91
N MET A 461 6.49 -34.14 5.85
CA MET A 461 6.26 -35.58 5.94
C MET A 461 5.49 -36.10 4.71
N THR A 462 4.53 -35.32 4.20
CA THR A 462 3.84 -35.62 2.93
C THR A 462 4.81 -35.68 1.77
N ALA A 463 5.70 -34.69 1.62
CA ALA A 463 6.69 -34.65 0.56
C ALA A 463 7.69 -35.84 0.65
N ARG A 464 8.09 -36.23 1.86
CA ARG A 464 8.99 -37.39 2.11
C ARG A 464 8.32 -38.74 1.84
N GLN A 465 7.02 -38.85 2.06
CA GLN A 465 6.25 -40.07 1.77
C GLN A 465 6.11 -40.29 0.27
N GLY A 466 5.98 -39.22 -0.50
CA GLY A 466 5.84 -39.24 -1.95
C GLY A 466 7.15 -39.04 -2.70
N LYS A 467 7.04 -38.84 -4.01
CA LYS A 467 8.14 -38.39 -4.89
C LYS A 467 7.63 -37.27 -5.79
N PRO A 468 8.44 -36.25 -6.12
CA PRO A 468 8.02 -35.21 -7.04
C PRO A 468 7.42 -35.81 -8.32
N VAL A 469 6.17 -35.47 -8.61
CA VAL A 469 5.46 -35.94 -9.82
C VAL A 469 5.60 -34.90 -10.92
N THR A 470 5.73 -35.42 -12.14
CA THR A 470 5.61 -34.66 -13.37
C THR A 470 4.27 -35.04 -14.01
N VAL A 471 3.34 -34.08 -14.08
CA VAL A 471 2.01 -34.34 -14.64
C VAL A 471 2.04 -34.16 -16.16
N THR A 472 1.71 -35.24 -16.87
CA THR A 472 1.54 -35.27 -18.32
C THR A 472 0.07 -35.48 -18.66
N VAL A 473 -0.48 -34.63 -19.54
CA VAL A 473 -1.88 -34.71 -19.98
C VAL A 473 -1.98 -34.65 -21.50
N GLN A 474 -2.97 -35.36 -22.06
CA GLN A 474 -3.36 -35.20 -23.46
C GLN A 474 -4.42 -34.10 -23.57
N VAL A 475 -4.17 -33.10 -24.40
CA VAL A 475 -5.08 -31.95 -24.59
C VAL A 475 -5.41 -31.77 -26.06
N PRO A 476 -6.63 -31.30 -26.40
CA PRO A 476 -6.93 -30.90 -27.77
C PRO A 476 -5.99 -29.77 -28.20
N ALA A 477 -5.32 -29.89 -29.35
CA ALA A 477 -4.44 -28.85 -29.91
C ALA A 477 -5.29 -27.74 -30.55
N LEU A 478 -6.04 -27.03 -29.71
CA LEU A 478 -6.74 -25.82 -30.09
C LEU A 478 -5.71 -24.70 -30.05
N ARG A 479 -4.99 -24.44 -31.16
CA ARG A 479 -4.48 -23.07 -31.35
C ARG A 479 -5.72 -22.18 -31.32
N PRO A 480 -5.80 -21.14 -30.48
CA PRO A 480 -6.91 -20.20 -30.57
C PRO A 480 -6.89 -19.69 -32.00
N ALA A 481 -7.88 -20.09 -32.82
CA ALA A 481 -8.15 -19.36 -34.04
C ALA A 481 -8.37 -17.93 -33.53
N ARG A 482 -7.55 -16.96 -33.97
CA ARG A 482 -7.85 -15.55 -33.70
C ARG A 482 -9.30 -15.36 -34.14
N ASP A 483 -10.22 -15.24 -33.20
CA ASP A 483 -11.62 -15.05 -33.53
C ASP A 483 -11.65 -13.83 -34.46
N LYS A 484 -12.21 -14.00 -35.66
CA LYS A 484 -12.21 -12.97 -36.71
C LYS A 484 -13.01 -11.71 -36.32
N ALA A 485 -13.67 -11.72 -35.16
CA ALA A 485 -14.27 -10.54 -34.58
C ALA A 485 -13.14 -9.53 -34.31
N SER A 486 -13.03 -8.52 -35.18
CA SER A 486 -12.06 -7.44 -34.99
C SER A 486 -12.30 -6.79 -33.63
N ALA A 487 -11.23 -6.39 -32.94
CA ALA A 487 -11.34 -5.62 -31.70
C ALA A 487 -12.28 -4.42 -31.89
N TRP A 488 -12.25 -3.82 -33.09
CA TRP A 488 -13.18 -2.79 -33.53
C TRP A 488 -14.65 -3.21 -33.45
N ALA A 489 -15.03 -4.36 -34.04
CA ALA A 489 -16.42 -4.85 -34.00
C ALA A 489 -16.92 -5.14 -32.58
N LEU A 490 -16.02 -5.56 -31.68
CA LEU A 490 -16.32 -5.74 -30.26
C LEU A 490 -16.52 -4.40 -29.53
N MET A 491 -15.70 -3.39 -29.86
CA MET A 491 -15.73 -2.06 -29.26
C MET A 491 -16.90 -1.19 -29.77
N THR A 492 -17.35 -1.40 -31.00
CA THR A 492 -18.53 -0.70 -31.56
C THR A 492 -19.83 -1.46 -31.34
N SER A 493 -19.83 -2.50 -30.50
CA SER A 493 -21.03 -3.26 -30.20
C SER A 493 -22.01 -2.40 -29.39
N ALA A 494 -23.31 -2.67 -29.52
CA ALA A 494 -24.32 -1.96 -28.73
C ALA A 494 -24.04 -2.00 -27.21
N PRO A 495 -23.69 -3.14 -26.59
CA PRO A 495 -23.29 -3.17 -25.17
C PRO A 495 -22.16 -2.20 -24.83
N MET A 496 -21.12 -2.13 -25.65
CA MET A 496 -19.98 -1.27 -25.42
C MET A 496 -20.31 0.21 -25.61
N LEU A 497 -21.10 0.54 -26.65
CA LEU A 497 -21.55 1.91 -26.89
C LEU A 497 -22.47 2.42 -25.77
N PHE A 498 -23.35 1.57 -25.22
CA PHE A 498 -24.14 1.92 -24.04
C PHE A 498 -23.25 2.18 -22.83
N MET A 499 -22.26 1.33 -22.56
CA MET A 499 -21.33 1.56 -21.46
C MET A 499 -20.51 2.83 -21.63
N ILE A 500 -19.97 3.10 -22.82
CA ILE A 500 -19.24 4.33 -23.12
C ILE A 500 -20.15 5.55 -22.94
N GLY A 501 -21.38 5.49 -23.47
CA GLY A 501 -22.36 6.56 -23.32
C GLY A 501 -22.69 6.85 -21.86
N LEU A 502 -22.91 5.81 -21.05
CA LEU A 502 -23.13 5.95 -19.60
C LEU A 502 -21.92 6.55 -18.89
N ILE A 503 -20.70 6.13 -19.22
CA ILE A 503 -19.47 6.69 -18.62
C ILE A 503 -19.34 8.18 -19.00
N VAL A 504 -19.48 8.51 -20.28
CA VAL A 504 -19.37 9.90 -20.77
C VAL A 504 -20.41 10.79 -20.10
N LEU A 505 -21.67 10.33 -20.03
CA LEU A 505 -22.72 11.09 -19.37
C LEU A 505 -22.50 11.18 -17.85
N SER A 506 -21.97 10.16 -17.19
CA SER A 506 -21.65 10.22 -15.75
C SER A 506 -20.52 11.20 -15.46
N VAL A 507 -19.47 11.20 -16.31
CA VAL A 507 -18.39 12.19 -16.23
C VAL A 507 -18.92 13.60 -16.50
N TRP A 508 -19.76 13.74 -17.53
CA TRP A 508 -20.38 15.03 -17.85
C TRP A 508 -21.31 15.50 -16.72
N PHE A 509 -22.04 14.60 -16.07
CA PHE A 509 -22.89 14.93 -14.93
C PHE A 509 -22.08 15.52 -13.77
N GLY A 510 -20.91 14.91 -13.47
CA GLY A 510 -19.99 15.42 -12.45
C GLY A 510 -19.29 16.73 -12.82
N ALA A 511 -19.09 16.99 -14.12
CA ALA A 511 -18.49 18.23 -14.61
C ALA A 511 -19.52 19.34 -14.93
N ALA A 512 -20.80 18.99 -15.03
CA ALA A 512 -21.87 19.91 -15.38
C ALA A 512 -22.23 20.80 -14.20
N GLY A 513 -22.39 22.10 -14.46
CA GLY A 513 -22.96 23.03 -13.48
C GLY A 513 -24.41 22.68 -13.13
N SER A 514 -24.94 23.31 -12.07
CA SER A 514 -26.28 23.06 -11.52
C SER A 514 -27.43 23.16 -12.53
N MET A 515 -27.25 23.93 -13.61
CA MET A 515 -28.26 24.07 -14.68
C MET A 515 -28.25 22.91 -15.68
N LEU A 516 -27.09 22.28 -15.93
CA LEU A 516 -26.94 21.22 -16.92
C LEU A 516 -27.05 19.82 -16.31
N SER A 517 -26.76 19.67 -15.01
CA SER A 517 -26.84 18.37 -14.33
C SER A 517 -28.22 17.68 -14.42
N PRO A 518 -29.39 18.36 -14.36
CA PRO A 518 -30.68 17.69 -14.54
C PRO A 518 -30.88 17.12 -15.94
N VAL A 519 -30.36 17.82 -16.97
CA VAL A 519 -30.42 17.38 -18.37
C VAL A 519 -29.53 16.16 -18.58
N VAL A 520 -28.31 16.19 -18.05
CA VAL A 520 -27.39 15.04 -18.14
C VAL A 520 -27.94 13.84 -17.36
N LEU A 521 -28.59 14.05 -16.22
CA LEU A 521 -29.28 12.99 -15.46
C LEU A 521 -30.44 12.39 -16.25
N ALA A 522 -31.26 13.22 -16.90
CA ALA A 522 -32.34 12.73 -17.76
C ALA A 522 -31.79 11.89 -18.91
N LEU A 523 -30.69 12.32 -19.55
CA LEU A 523 -29.99 11.54 -20.57
C LEU A 523 -29.43 10.22 -20.01
N LEU A 524 -28.85 10.22 -18.80
CA LEU A 524 -28.37 9.02 -18.13
C LEU A 524 -29.49 8.01 -17.93
N ILE A 525 -30.64 8.46 -17.44
CA ILE A 525 -31.83 7.62 -17.24
C ILE A 525 -32.31 7.08 -18.59
N VAL A 526 -32.43 7.93 -19.62
CA VAL A 526 -32.87 7.51 -20.96
C VAL A 526 -31.91 6.47 -21.56
N ILE A 527 -30.60 6.69 -21.51
CA ILE A 527 -29.61 5.73 -22.00
C ILE A 527 -29.65 4.43 -21.19
N SER A 528 -29.82 4.50 -19.86
CA SER A 528 -29.94 3.32 -18.99
C SER A 528 -31.20 2.50 -19.32
N VAL A 529 -32.34 3.17 -19.50
CA VAL A 529 -33.60 2.53 -19.90
C VAL A 529 -33.47 1.94 -21.30
N ALA A 530 -32.89 2.66 -22.26
CA ALA A 530 -32.63 2.17 -23.61
C ALA A 530 -31.70 0.93 -23.60
N MET A 531 -30.69 0.93 -22.73
CA MET A 531 -29.79 -0.21 -22.52
C MET A 531 -30.55 -1.42 -21.96
N ILE A 532 -31.40 -1.23 -20.95
CA ILE A 532 -32.23 -2.29 -20.34
C ILE A 532 -33.21 -2.88 -21.37
N ILE A 533 -33.91 -2.01 -22.12
CA ILE A 533 -34.83 -2.44 -23.18
C ILE A 533 -34.07 -3.19 -24.28
N SER A 534 -32.93 -2.64 -24.74
CA SER A 534 -32.08 -3.29 -25.74
C SER A 534 -31.58 -4.65 -25.29
N TYR A 535 -31.16 -4.77 -24.03
CA TYR A 535 -30.78 -6.05 -23.42
C TYR A 535 -31.95 -7.03 -23.39
N GLY A 536 -33.14 -6.60 -22.94
CA GLY A 536 -34.35 -7.41 -22.91
C GLY A 536 -34.75 -7.96 -24.29
N LEU A 537 -34.64 -7.13 -25.33
CA LEU A 537 -34.96 -7.49 -26.71
C LEU A 537 -33.88 -8.36 -27.38
N GLN A 538 -32.63 -8.29 -26.93
CA GLN A 538 -31.48 -8.88 -27.62
C GLN A 538 -30.60 -9.78 -26.73
N GLN A 539 -31.16 -10.41 -25.70
CA GLN A 539 -30.38 -11.21 -24.73
C GLN A 539 -29.38 -12.18 -25.36
N LYS A 540 -29.77 -12.89 -26.43
CA LYS A 540 -28.88 -13.82 -27.15
C LYS A 540 -27.66 -13.12 -27.77
N ARG A 541 -27.85 -11.92 -28.32
CA ARG A 541 -26.77 -11.12 -28.94
C ARG A 541 -25.78 -10.61 -27.89
N TRP A 542 -26.29 -10.20 -26.74
CA TRP A 542 -25.47 -9.76 -25.59
C TRP A 542 -24.66 -10.92 -24.99
N GLY A 543 -25.26 -12.11 -24.84
CA GLY A 543 -24.55 -13.31 -24.43
C GLY A 543 -23.46 -13.73 -25.42
N HIS A 544 -23.72 -13.61 -26.73
CA HIS A 544 -22.71 -13.88 -27.76
C HIS A 544 -21.54 -12.89 -27.69
N TRP A 545 -21.82 -11.59 -27.50
CA TRP A 545 -20.79 -10.56 -27.33
C TRP A 545 -19.87 -10.86 -26.14
N TYR A 546 -20.43 -11.19 -24.98
CA TYR A 546 -19.62 -11.48 -23.79
C TYR A 546 -18.77 -12.74 -24.00
N GLY A 547 -19.32 -13.78 -24.63
CA GLY A 547 -18.55 -14.97 -24.99
C GLY A 547 -17.37 -14.70 -25.93
N LEU A 548 -17.42 -13.66 -26.76
CA LEU A 548 -16.28 -13.22 -27.57
C LEU A 548 -15.20 -12.50 -26.75
N VAL A 549 -15.61 -11.70 -25.75
CA VAL A 549 -14.69 -11.07 -24.79
C VAL A 549 -13.94 -12.13 -23.98
N GLU A 550 -14.63 -13.16 -23.50
CA GLU A 550 -14.04 -14.26 -22.75
C GLU A 550 -13.10 -15.15 -23.55
N ARG A 551 -13.23 -15.16 -24.88
CA ARG A 551 -12.32 -15.89 -25.77
C ARG A 551 -11.11 -15.05 -26.17
N ASN A 552 -11.19 -13.73 -26.04
CA ASN A 552 -10.11 -12.84 -26.44
C ASN A 552 -9.42 -12.23 -25.22
N ALA A 553 -8.36 -12.90 -24.78
CA ALA A 553 -7.51 -12.46 -23.67
C ALA A 553 -7.01 -11.02 -23.79
N LEU A 554 -6.64 -10.56 -25.00
CA LEU A 554 -6.16 -9.20 -25.18
C LEU A 554 -7.28 -8.19 -24.96
N VAL A 555 -8.45 -8.41 -25.57
CA VAL A 555 -9.62 -7.53 -25.39
C VAL A 555 -10.05 -7.52 -23.91
N PHE A 556 -10.12 -8.70 -23.27
CA PHE A 556 -10.43 -8.81 -21.85
C PHE A 556 -9.48 -7.97 -20.99
N THR A 557 -8.17 -8.10 -21.26
CA THR A 557 -7.12 -7.38 -20.54
C THR A 557 -7.24 -5.87 -20.74
N ILE A 558 -7.50 -5.42 -21.97
CA ILE A 558 -7.70 -3.99 -22.28
C ILE A 558 -8.94 -3.45 -21.55
N LEU A 559 -10.06 -4.18 -21.55
CA LEU A 559 -11.27 -3.75 -20.85
C LEU A 559 -11.06 -3.66 -19.33
N ALA A 560 -10.38 -4.65 -18.74
CA ALA A 560 -10.01 -4.60 -17.34
C ALA A 560 -9.11 -3.39 -17.05
N LEU A 561 -8.05 -3.18 -17.85
CA LEU A 561 -7.16 -2.04 -17.72
C LEU A 561 -7.91 -0.70 -17.81
N LEU A 562 -8.81 -0.55 -18.79
CA LEU A 562 -9.60 0.67 -18.95
C LEU A 562 -10.52 0.91 -17.75
N ALA A 563 -11.17 -0.13 -17.23
CA ALA A 563 -12.01 0.00 -16.03
C ALA A 563 -11.20 0.52 -14.83
N ILE A 564 -9.96 0.04 -14.67
CA ILE A 564 -9.02 0.45 -13.62
C ILE A 564 -8.53 1.90 -13.84
N LEU A 565 -8.07 2.21 -15.05
CA LEU A 565 -7.50 3.52 -15.37
C LEU A 565 -8.53 4.64 -15.26
N VAL A 566 -9.77 4.40 -15.70
CA VAL A 566 -10.86 5.38 -15.56
C VAL A 566 -11.13 5.67 -14.09
N GLY A 567 -11.24 4.64 -13.24
CA GLY A 567 -11.42 4.84 -11.80
C GLY A 567 -10.28 5.64 -11.17
N GLY A 568 -9.03 5.27 -11.43
CA GLY A 568 -7.86 5.93 -10.84
C GLY A 568 -7.67 7.36 -11.35
N ALA A 569 -7.92 7.61 -12.64
CA ALA A 569 -7.83 8.94 -13.23
C ALA A 569 -8.86 9.89 -12.61
N VAL A 570 -10.11 9.46 -12.44
CA VAL A 570 -11.17 10.32 -11.86
C VAL A 570 -10.92 10.60 -10.38
N GLU A 571 -10.31 9.68 -9.63
CA GLU A 571 -9.98 9.91 -8.22
C GLU A 571 -8.78 10.85 -8.05
N ILE A 572 -7.69 10.62 -8.79
CA ILE A 572 -6.41 11.31 -8.59
C ILE A 572 -6.39 12.69 -9.28
N ILE A 573 -6.80 12.77 -10.55
CA ILE A 573 -6.58 13.97 -11.39
C ILE A 573 -7.25 15.22 -10.81
N PRO A 574 -8.54 15.21 -10.40
CA PRO A 574 -9.19 16.41 -9.88
C PRO A 574 -8.48 16.97 -8.63
N THR A 575 -8.02 16.09 -7.73
CA THR A 575 -7.32 16.48 -6.50
C THR A 575 -5.95 17.09 -6.82
N VAL A 576 -5.19 16.49 -7.74
CA VAL A 576 -3.90 17.01 -8.21
C VAL A 576 -4.09 18.38 -8.88
N LEU A 577 -5.09 18.53 -9.75
CA LEU A 577 -5.37 19.81 -10.41
C LEU A 577 -5.87 20.90 -9.46
N ALA A 578 -6.63 20.54 -8.43
CA ALA A 578 -7.16 21.48 -7.44
C ALA A 578 -6.07 21.99 -6.48
N SER A 579 -5.14 21.13 -6.08
CA SER A 579 -4.03 21.50 -5.19
C SER A 579 -2.99 22.40 -5.87
N ASN A 580 -2.79 22.28 -7.19
CA ASN A 580 -1.98 23.23 -7.95
C ASN A 580 -2.55 24.67 -7.96
N LYS A 581 -3.83 24.85 -7.56
CA LYS A 581 -4.47 26.17 -7.44
C LYS A 581 -4.37 26.76 -6.03
N VAL A 582 -3.91 25.99 -5.04
CA VAL A 582 -3.59 26.54 -3.72
C VAL A 582 -2.26 27.28 -3.86
N PRO A 583 -2.19 28.59 -3.57
CA PRO A 583 -0.92 29.29 -3.63
C PRO A 583 0.07 28.64 -2.68
N LEU A 584 1.13 28.00 -3.21
CA LEU A 584 2.23 27.43 -2.42
C LEU A 584 2.95 28.51 -1.60
N GLN A 585 2.77 29.78 -1.98
CA GLN A 585 3.14 30.96 -1.22
C GLN A 585 2.00 31.97 -1.33
N ILE A 586 1.50 32.43 -0.18
CA ILE A 586 0.67 33.63 -0.08
C ILE A 586 1.62 34.72 0.42
N THR A 587 1.87 35.75 -0.40
CA THR A 587 2.74 36.86 0.02
C THR A 587 2.07 37.70 1.10
N GLU A 588 2.87 38.41 1.91
CA GLU A 588 2.32 39.33 2.92
C GLU A 588 1.41 40.39 2.28
N GLN A 589 1.72 40.86 1.07
CA GLN A 589 0.86 41.75 0.30
C GLN A 589 -0.47 41.09 -0.10
N GLN A 590 -0.45 39.83 -0.56
CA GLN A 590 -1.67 39.09 -0.92
C GLN A 590 -2.55 38.80 0.30
N ALA A 591 -1.94 38.45 1.44
CA ALA A 591 -2.63 38.28 2.70
C ALA A 591 -3.23 39.61 3.18
N ALA A 592 -2.47 40.71 3.15
CA ALA A 592 -2.97 42.03 3.54
C ALA A 592 -4.14 42.53 2.65
N ALA A 593 -4.16 42.13 1.38
CA ALA A 593 -5.20 42.53 0.43
C ALA A 593 -6.51 41.72 0.52
N ASN A 594 -6.52 40.56 1.17
CA ASN A 594 -7.70 39.69 1.24
C ASN A 594 -7.78 38.94 2.59
N PRO A 595 -8.76 39.25 3.46
CA PRO A 595 -8.92 38.59 4.75
C PRO A 595 -9.05 37.06 4.70
N ALA A 596 -9.64 36.50 3.64
CA ALA A 596 -9.72 35.05 3.46
C ALA A 596 -8.35 34.44 3.10
N LEU A 597 -7.54 35.13 2.30
CA LEU A 597 -6.16 34.71 2.02
C LEU A 597 -5.27 34.91 3.25
N ALA A 598 -5.50 35.95 4.06
CA ALA A 598 -4.80 36.13 5.34
C ALA A 598 -5.06 34.98 6.31
N GLU A 599 -6.31 34.54 6.42
CA GLU A 599 -6.65 33.38 7.26
C GLU A 599 -6.04 32.10 6.70
N GLN A 600 -6.07 31.89 5.38
CA GLN A 600 -5.44 30.74 4.74
C GLN A 600 -3.92 30.73 4.94
N ALA A 601 -3.25 31.89 4.83
CA ALA A 601 -1.81 32.05 4.96
C ALA A 601 -1.28 31.62 6.33
N LYS A 602 -2.08 31.73 7.40
CA LYS A 602 -1.70 31.24 8.75
C LYS A 602 -1.41 29.75 8.77
N TRP A 603 -2.07 28.99 7.91
CA TRP A 603 -2.03 27.53 7.90
C TRP A 603 -1.21 26.97 6.74
N VAL A 604 -0.59 27.84 5.92
CA VAL A 604 0.32 27.41 4.85
C VAL A 604 1.67 27.04 5.47
N GLN A 605 2.09 25.79 5.25
CA GLN A 605 3.38 25.29 5.69
C GLN A 605 4.51 26.09 5.03
N LYS A 606 5.41 26.64 5.85
CA LYS A 606 6.70 27.17 5.38
C LYS A 606 7.70 26.01 5.20
N PRO A 607 8.69 26.11 4.30
CA PRO A 607 9.74 25.10 4.17
C PRO A 607 10.43 24.82 5.51
N TYR A 608 10.90 23.58 5.68
CA TYR A 608 11.69 23.19 6.84
C TYR A 608 13.07 23.84 6.78
N SER A 609 13.64 24.20 7.92
CA SER A 609 15.07 24.49 7.97
C SER A 609 15.89 23.23 7.60
N PRO A 610 17.19 23.37 7.29
CA PRO A 610 18.05 22.21 7.04
C PRO A 610 18.03 21.18 8.20
N LEU A 611 18.12 21.64 9.45
CA LEU A 611 18.14 20.75 10.62
C LEU A 611 16.77 20.10 10.87
N GLU A 612 15.68 20.84 10.65
CA GLU A 612 14.30 20.32 10.73
C GLU A 612 14.04 19.26 9.66
N LEU A 613 14.50 19.47 8.42
CA LEU A 613 14.38 18.49 7.34
C LEU A 613 15.15 17.20 7.67
N ALA A 614 16.36 17.33 8.22
CA ALA A 614 17.12 16.18 8.67
C ALA A 614 16.41 15.41 9.79
N GLY A 615 15.84 16.13 10.78
CA GLY A 615 15.08 15.52 11.87
C GLY A 615 13.84 14.78 11.37
N ARG A 616 13.17 15.32 10.36
CA ARG A 616 12.02 14.68 9.69
C ARG A 616 12.42 13.39 8.98
N ASP A 617 13.51 13.40 8.22
CA ASP A 617 14.00 12.20 7.54
C ASP A 617 14.35 11.10 8.55
N ILE A 618 14.93 11.47 9.70
CA ILE A 618 15.23 10.53 10.80
C ILE A 618 13.94 9.98 11.41
N TYR A 619 12.95 10.85 11.68
CA TYR A 619 11.64 10.46 12.19
C TYR A 619 10.97 9.40 11.29
N ILE A 620 11.07 9.56 9.98
CA ILE A 620 10.56 8.59 9.00
C ILE A 620 11.40 7.31 9.02
N SER A 621 12.73 7.42 9.05
CA SER A 621 13.64 6.27 9.08
C SER A 621 13.43 5.34 10.28
N GLU A 622 13.04 5.90 11.43
CA GLU A 622 12.69 5.13 12.62
C GLU A 622 11.28 4.56 12.62
N GLY A 623 10.47 4.91 11.62
CA GLY A 623 9.07 4.47 11.55
C GLY A 623 8.18 5.14 12.61
N CYS A 624 8.53 6.31 13.15
CA CYS A 624 7.74 6.96 14.20
C CYS A 624 6.28 7.21 13.79
N TYR A 625 6.04 7.40 12.49
CA TYR A 625 4.72 7.59 11.87
C TYR A 625 3.76 6.41 12.04
N VAL A 626 4.27 5.21 12.36
CA VAL A 626 3.42 4.04 12.59
C VAL A 626 2.72 4.07 13.95
N CYS A 627 3.20 4.90 14.86
CA CYS A 627 2.65 5.09 16.20
C CYS A 627 2.01 6.46 16.37
N HIS A 628 2.59 7.47 15.74
CA HIS A 628 2.23 8.88 15.89
C HIS A 628 1.79 9.46 14.55
N SER A 629 0.51 9.83 14.47
CA SER A 629 0.00 10.64 13.36
C SER A 629 0.36 12.11 13.53
N GLN A 630 0.29 12.84 12.42
CA GLN A 630 0.37 14.31 12.39
C GLN A 630 -0.88 14.87 11.70
N MET A 631 -2.07 14.46 12.18
CA MET A 631 -3.37 14.76 11.56
C MET A 631 -4.48 14.76 12.62
N ILE A 632 -4.72 15.92 13.23
CA ILE A 632 -5.80 16.12 14.22
C ILE A 632 -7.13 16.26 13.49
N ARG A 633 -8.10 15.41 13.84
CA ARG A 633 -9.42 15.41 13.20
C ARG A 633 -10.29 16.56 13.74
N PRO A 634 -11.26 17.08 12.97
CA PRO A 634 -12.12 18.22 13.36
C PRO A 634 -13.23 17.81 14.35
N PHE A 635 -12.88 17.03 15.38
CA PHE A 635 -13.78 16.67 16.46
C PHE A 635 -13.45 17.45 17.72
N ARG A 636 -14.48 17.89 18.46
CA ARG A 636 -14.31 18.61 19.73
C ARG A 636 -13.33 17.92 20.68
N HIS A 637 -13.43 16.61 20.85
CA HIS A 637 -12.57 15.85 21.77
C HIS A 637 -11.12 15.73 21.29
N GLU A 638 -10.86 15.74 19.99
CA GLU A 638 -9.48 15.80 19.48
C GLU A 638 -8.90 17.20 19.63
N VAL A 639 -9.71 18.23 19.34
CA VAL A 639 -9.27 19.63 19.49
C VAL A 639 -8.96 19.97 20.94
N LEU A 640 -9.79 19.54 21.89
CA LEU A 640 -9.52 19.71 23.33
C LEU A 640 -8.25 18.99 23.78
N ARG A 641 -7.89 17.87 23.15
CA ARG A 641 -6.76 17.04 23.56
C ARG A 641 -5.44 17.51 22.97
N TYR A 642 -5.46 17.82 21.68
CA TYR A 642 -4.26 18.05 20.89
C TYR A 642 -4.10 19.50 20.43
N GLY A 643 -5.17 20.31 20.46
CA GLY A 643 -5.20 21.67 19.92
C GLY A 643 -5.91 21.74 18.56
N GLU A 644 -5.81 22.89 17.89
CA GLU A 644 -6.49 23.17 16.61
C GLU A 644 -6.36 22.02 15.59
N TYR A 645 -7.47 21.65 14.95
CA TYR A 645 -7.50 20.58 13.95
C TYR A 645 -6.59 20.88 12.75
N SER A 646 -6.11 19.83 12.07
CA SER A 646 -5.18 19.99 10.96
C SER A 646 -5.88 20.37 9.66
N ARG A 647 -5.29 21.30 8.91
CA ARG A 647 -5.77 21.81 7.63
C ARG A 647 -4.83 21.37 6.48
N MET A 648 -5.35 21.37 5.25
CA MET A 648 -4.60 20.95 4.06
C MET A 648 -3.26 21.65 3.88
N GLY A 649 -3.20 22.96 4.17
CA GLY A 649 -1.99 23.76 3.97
C GLY A 649 -0.81 23.37 4.86
N GLU A 650 -1.05 22.67 5.97
CA GLU A 650 -0.04 22.45 7.01
C GLU A 650 0.92 21.30 6.70
N SER A 651 0.55 20.42 5.77
CA SER A 651 1.37 19.30 5.29
C SER A 651 1.61 19.36 3.78
N LEU A 652 1.33 20.49 3.15
CA LEU A 652 1.39 20.64 1.68
C LEU A 652 2.78 20.36 1.10
N LEU A 653 3.84 20.65 1.86
CA LEU A 653 5.24 20.47 1.50
C LEU A 653 5.84 19.16 2.05
N ASP A 654 5.01 18.28 2.62
CA ASP A 654 5.47 17.01 3.17
C ASP A 654 5.59 15.93 2.10
N HIS A 655 6.82 15.46 1.90
CA HIS A 655 7.16 14.33 1.02
C HIS A 655 7.79 13.20 1.86
N PRO A 656 7.09 12.10 2.20
CA PRO A 656 5.63 11.88 2.11
C PRO A 656 4.85 12.51 3.27
N PHE A 657 3.51 12.58 3.15
CA PHE A 657 2.60 12.94 4.27
C PHE A 657 2.75 12.01 5.49
N GLN A 658 2.35 12.46 6.70
CA GLN A 658 2.58 11.73 7.97
C GLN A 658 1.29 11.50 8.80
N TRP A 659 0.16 11.20 8.15
CA TRP A 659 -1.14 11.12 8.84
C TRP A 659 -1.39 9.78 9.55
N GLY A 660 -0.68 8.71 9.16
CA GLY A 660 -0.80 7.37 9.76
C GLY A 660 -2.14 6.67 9.52
N SER A 661 -2.22 5.38 9.83
CA SER A 661 -3.47 4.58 9.81
C SER A 661 -3.95 4.16 11.20
N LYS A 662 -3.07 4.28 12.20
CA LYS A 662 -3.28 3.88 13.60
C LYS A 662 -2.53 4.82 14.53
N ARG A 663 -3.07 5.07 15.73
CA ARG A 663 -2.37 5.70 16.86
C ARG A 663 -2.09 4.65 17.93
N THR A 664 -0.82 4.52 18.29
CA THR A 664 -0.40 3.85 19.54
C THR A 664 0.30 4.82 20.49
N GLY A 665 0.71 5.98 19.97
CA GLY A 665 1.03 7.17 20.74
C GLY A 665 0.11 8.33 20.36
N LEU A 666 0.29 9.46 21.05
CA LEU A 666 -0.44 10.71 20.80
C LEU A 666 -0.16 11.29 19.41
N ASP A 667 -1.11 12.08 18.89
CA ASP A 667 -0.89 12.87 17.67
C ASP A 667 0.12 14.00 17.94
N LEU A 668 1.03 14.22 16.98
CA LEU A 668 2.15 15.15 17.14
C LEU A 668 1.99 16.46 16.37
N ALA A 669 0.89 16.69 15.66
CA ALA A 669 0.72 17.87 14.79
C ALA A 669 0.83 19.23 15.53
N ARG A 670 0.74 19.24 16.86
CA ARG A 670 0.85 20.43 17.74
C ARG A 670 1.82 20.23 18.90
N VAL A 671 2.79 19.33 18.77
CA VAL A 671 3.74 19.06 19.86
C VAL A 671 4.78 20.18 20.02
N GLY A 672 5.06 20.96 18.97
CA GLY A 672 6.07 22.00 18.99
C GLY A 672 5.78 23.08 20.02
N GLY A 673 6.77 23.43 20.85
CA GLY A 673 6.63 24.40 21.94
C GLY A 673 5.79 23.94 23.14
N LYS A 674 5.13 22.78 23.08
CA LYS A 674 4.40 22.21 24.22
C LYS A 674 5.36 21.72 25.32
N TYR A 675 6.52 21.22 24.89
CA TYR A 675 7.60 20.74 25.76
C TYR A 675 8.91 21.41 25.37
N ASP A 676 9.82 21.58 26.32
CA ASP A 676 11.14 22.15 26.07
C ASP A 676 12.12 21.10 25.50
N ASN A 677 13.31 21.53 25.07
CA ASN A 677 14.28 20.60 24.47
C ASN A 677 14.75 19.53 25.45
N LEU A 678 14.85 19.85 26.75
CA LEU A 678 15.22 18.89 27.79
C LEU A 678 14.18 17.78 27.90
N TRP A 679 12.89 18.11 27.93
CA TRP A 679 11.82 17.12 27.94
C TRP A 679 11.90 16.19 26.74
N HIS A 680 12.09 16.74 25.51
CA HIS A 680 12.23 15.91 24.32
C HIS A 680 13.46 15.00 24.38
N TYR A 681 14.60 15.52 24.84
CA TYR A 681 15.81 14.72 25.05
C TYR A 681 15.58 13.58 26.05
N LEU A 682 15.02 13.89 27.23
CA LEU A 682 14.74 12.89 28.27
C LEU A 682 13.74 11.83 27.77
N HIS A 683 12.68 12.26 27.07
CA HIS A 683 11.67 11.37 26.52
C HIS A 683 12.25 10.44 25.43
N LEU A 684 13.13 10.93 24.55
CA LEU A 684 13.75 10.07 23.53
C LEU A 684 14.81 9.13 24.12
N MET A 685 15.51 9.54 25.17
CA MET A 685 16.46 8.69 25.90
C MET A 685 15.74 7.58 26.69
N ASP A 686 14.63 7.94 27.34
CA ASP A 686 13.79 7.05 28.13
C ASP A 686 12.36 7.61 28.23
N PRO A 687 11.41 7.12 27.40
CA PRO A 687 10.04 7.60 27.42
C PRO A 687 9.33 7.49 28.78
N ARG A 688 9.80 6.61 29.68
CA ARG A 688 9.20 6.38 30.99
C ARG A 688 9.61 7.43 32.02
N GLN A 689 10.65 8.23 31.75
CA GLN A 689 11.01 9.36 32.63
C GLN A 689 9.97 10.48 32.57
N THR A 690 9.34 10.69 31.41
CA THR A 690 8.30 11.70 31.25
C THR A 690 6.90 11.11 31.16
N SER A 691 6.77 9.82 30.85
CA SER A 691 5.49 9.11 30.75
C SER A 691 5.64 7.67 31.27
N PRO A 692 5.51 7.43 32.60
CA PRO A 692 5.89 6.17 33.25
C PRO A 692 5.31 4.88 32.63
N ALA A 693 4.09 4.93 32.09
CA ALA A 693 3.42 3.79 31.44
C ALA A 693 3.58 3.74 29.90
N SER A 694 4.51 4.53 29.34
CA SER A 694 4.78 4.52 27.90
C SER A 694 5.34 3.17 27.43
N ASN A 695 4.78 2.64 26.35
CA ASN A 695 5.31 1.47 25.64
C ASN A 695 6.25 1.82 24.47
N MET A 696 6.57 3.11 24.30
CA MET A 696 7.48 3.60 23.26
C MET A 696 8.91 3.06 23.48
N PRO A 697 9.61 2.63 22.41
CA PRO A 697 11.02 2.25 22.50
C PRO A 697 11.93 3.44 22.84
N MET A 698 13.14 3.14 23.32
CA MET A 698 14.18 4.16 23.54
C MET A 698 14.93 4.44 22.23
N TYR A 699 15.34 5.69 22.02
CA TYR A 699 16.11 6.14 20.86
C TYR A 699 17.49 6.68 21.26
N LYS A 700 18.19 5.96 22.14
CA LYS A 700 19.50 6.39 22.68
C LYS A 700 20.58 6.56 21.60
N HIS A 701 20.48 5.82 20.50
CA HIS A 701 21.41 5.90 19.36
C HIS A 701 21.40 7.27 18.69
N PHE A 702 20.33 8.05 18.83
CA PHE A 702 20.26 9.43 18.32
C PHE A 702 21.32 10.34 18.91
N LYS A 703 21.79 10.06 20.13
CA LYS A 703 22.85 10.82 20.79
C LYS A 703 24.21 10.65 20.09
N THR A 704 24.48 9.45 19.59
CA THR A 704 25.80 9.07 19.06
C THR A 704 25.88 9.15 17.54
N LYS A 705 24.76 8.99 16.85
CA LYS A 705 24.71 9.12 15.39
C LYS A 705 24.65 10.58 14.96
N THR A 706 25.25 10.88 13.82
CA THR A 706 25.37 12.24 13.29
C THR A 706 24.62 12.40 11.96
N VAL A 707 24.33 13.65 11.63
CA VAL A 707 23.79 14.11 10.36
C VAL A 707 24.89 14.88 9.62
N ASP A 708 24.99 14.67 8.31
CA ASP A 708 25.88 15.45 7.43
C ASP A 708 25.10 16.61 6.79
N PRO A 709 25.42 17.88 7.13
CA PRO A 709 24.77 19.06 6.55
C PRO A 709 24.91 19.17 5.03
N VAL A 710 25.99 18.62 4.45
CA VAL A 710 26.21 18.65 2.98
C VAL A 710 25.17 17.77 2.28
N VAL A 711 24.88 16.59 2.85
CA VAL A 711 23.83 15.70 2.35
C VAL A 711 22.46 16.35 2.49
N VAL A 712 22.21 17.05 3.60
CA VAL A 712 20.95 17.77 3.83
C VAL A 712 20.75 18.88 2.80
N LYS A 713 21.78 19.66 2.49
CA LYS A 713 21.74 20.68 1.42
C LYS A 713 21.38 20.06 0.06
N HIS A 714 21.95 18.91 -0.28
CA HIS A 714 21.57 18.19 -1.50
C HIS A 714 20.09 17.76 -1.49
N ARG A 715 19.59 17.26 -0.35
CA ARG A 715 18.17 16.90 -0.17
C ARG A 715 17.24 18.10 -0.32
N MET A 716 17.61 19.26 0.21
CA MET A 716 16.88 20.52 -0.01
C MET A 716 16.82 20.89 -1.49
N GLY A 717 17.92 20.72 -2.24
CA GLY A 717 17.92 20.94 -3.69
C GLY A 717 16.99 20.00 -4.45
N VAL A 718 16.82 18.75 -4.00
CA VAL A 718 15.81 17.82 -4.57
C VAL A 718 14.39 18.26 -4.20
N GLN A 719 14.15 18.66 -2.96
CA GLN A 719 12.86 19.23 -2.53
C GLN A 719 12.51 20.48 -3.34
N GLN A 720 13.48 21.35 -3.65
CA GLN A 720 13.31 22.51 -4.53
C GLN A 720 12.80 22.08 -5.92
N LYS A 721 13.36 21.02 -6.50
CA LYS A 721 12.88 20.45 -7.78
C LYS A 721 11.49 19.84 -7.71
N LEU A 722 11.06 19.37 -6.53
CA LEU A 722 9.70 18.87 -6.27
C LEU A 722 8.68 19.99 -6.07
N GLY A 723 9.11 21.26 -6.09
CA GLY A 723 8.23 22.41 -5.91
C GLY A 723 8.15 22.92 -4.47
N VAL A 724 8.96 22.40 -3.54
CA VAL A 724 9.12 23.01 -2.21
C VAL A 724 9.83 24.35 -2.40
N PRO A 725 9.29 25.47 -1.89
CA PRO A 725 9.76 26.80 -2.27
C PRO A 725 11.01 27.24 -1.50
N TYR A 726 12.12 26.52 -1.67
CA TYR A 726 13.45 26.94 -1.27
C TYR A 726 14.04 27.93 -2.29
N THR A 727 14.62 29.01 -1.80
CA THR A 727 15.40 29.96 -2.60
C THR A 727 16.84 29.49 -2.78
N ASP A 728 17.55 30.03 -3.77
CA ASP A 728 18.98 29.74 -3.97
C ASP A 728 19.83 30.20 -2.77
N GLU A 729 19.38 31.25 -2.08
CA GLU A 729 19.98 31.71 -0.82
C GLU A 729 19.80 30.66 0.29
N ASP A 730 18.63 30.04 0.40
CA ASP A 730 18.38 28.98 1.40
C ASP A 730 19.35 27.80 1.21
N LEU A 731 19.66 27.45 -0.04
CA LEU A 731 20.63 26.41 -0.38
C LEU A 731 22.08 26.86 -0.13
N ALA A 732 22.41 28.11 -0.44
CA ALA A 732 23.73 28.67 -0.21
C ALA A 732 24.06 28.74 1.30
N LEU A 733 23.08 29.12 2.12
CA LEU A 733 23.22 29.27 3.57
C LEU A 733 22.84 28.02 4.37
N ALA A 734 22.52 26.90 3.73
CA ALA A 734 21.98 25.70 4.39
C ALA A 734 22.87 25.19 5.54
N GLU A 735 24.18 25.07 5.32
CA GLU A 735 25.11 24.54 6.34
C GLU A 735 25.25 25.50 7.52
N GLN A 736 25.24 26.81 7.27
CA GLN A 736 25.32 27.80 8.33
C GLN A 736 24.03 27.86 9.15
N ARG A 737 22.87 27.85 8.48
CA ARG A 737 21.56 27.81 9.16
C ARG A 737 21.36 26.52 9.95
N PHE A 738 21.87 25.39 9.43
CA PHE A 738 21.95 24.13 10.18
C PHE A 738 22.73 24.33 11.48
N ALA A 739 23.96 24.85 11.40
CA ALA A 739 24.84 25.03 12.55
C ALA A 739 24.26 26.01 13.57
N SER A 740 23.71 27.14 13.12
CA SER A 740 23.11 28.16 13.99
C SER A 740 21.91 27.61 14.76
N GLN A 741 20.97 26.92 14.09
CA GLN A 741 19.82 26.34 14.79
C GLN A 741 20.23 25.20 15.72
N ALA A 742 21.19 24.36 15.32
CA ALA A 742 21.72 23.30 16.17
C ALA A 742 22.33 23.86 17.45
N LYS A 743 23.07 24.97 17.35
CA LYS A 743 23.68 25.66 18.49
C LYS A 743 22.63 26.10 19.51
N LEU A 744 21.52 26.70 19.05
CA LEU A 744 20.43 27.13 19.94
C LEU A 744 19.89 25.97 20.80
N ILE A 745 19.69 24.81 20.19
CA ILE A 745 19.19 23.62 20.89
C ILE A 745 20.25 23.07 21.84
N THR A 746 21.51 22.97 21.41
CA THR A 746 22.58 22.43 22.25
C THR A 746 22.96 23.34 23.40
N ASP A 747 22.92 24.67 23.22
CA ASP A 747 23.17 25.64 24.29
C ASP A 747 22.07 25.56 25.37
N ASP A 748 20.79 25.46 24.97
CA ASP A 748 19.66 25.27 25.90
C ASP A 748 19.81 23.97 26.71
N LEU A 749 20.19 22.87 26.04
CA LEU A 749 20.46 21.60 26.69
C LEU A 749 21.69 21.68 27.61
N GLN A 750 22.75 22.35 27.20
CA GLN A 750 23.96 22.52 28.00
C GLN A 750 23.70 23.34 29.26
N ALA A 751 22.89 24.40 29.17
CA ALA A 751 22.42 25.17 30.31
C ALA A 751 21.65 24.31 31.33
N LYS A 752 21.07 23.19 30.87
CA LYS A 752 20.37 22.19 31.68
C LYS A 752 21.21 20.93 31.95
N SER A 753 22.54 21.05 31.86
CA SER A 753 23.52 19.98 32.14
C SER A 753 23.47 18.77 31.20
N VAL A 754 22.96 18.94 29.98
CA VAL A 754 22.98 17.91 28.93
C VAL A 754 23.90 18.33 27.80
N THR A 755 25.00 17.59 27.62
CA THR A 755 25.91 17.79 26.48
C THR A 755 25.51 16.92 25.29
N LEU A 756 25.36 17.55 24.12
CA LEU A 756 24.97 16.91 22.87
C LEU A 756 25.71 17.55 21.69
N ALA A 757 26.14 16.75 20.73
CA ALA A 757 26.80 17.27 19.53
C ALA A 757 25.79 18.06 18.66
N PRO A 758 26.15 19.24 18.11
CA PRO A 758 25.26 20.03 17.26
C PRO A 758 24.70 19.25 16.08
N ASN A 759 25.52 18.41 15.45
CA ASN A 759 25.12 17.58 14.32
C ASN A 759 24.58 16.19 14.72
N SER A 760 24.23 15.94 15.98
CA SER A 760 23.64 14.67 16.39
C SER A 760 22.23 14.48 15.80
N GLN A 761 21.83 13.24 15.58
CA GLN A 761 20.45 12.91 15.18
C GLN A 761 19.43 13.37 16.23
N MET A 762 19.80 13.33 17.51
CA MET A 762 18.96 13.82 18.61
C MET A 762 18.66 15.32 18.46
N THR A 763 19.67 16.14 18.16
CA THR A 763 19.49 17.58 17.92
C THR A 763 18.55 17.83 16.74
N ALA A 764 18.72 17.08 15.65
CA ALA A 764 17.88 17.19 14.45
C ALA A 764 16.42 16.81 14.73
N VAL A 765 16.17 15.67 15.40
CA VAL A 765 14.81 15.23 15.73
C VAL A 765 14.13 16.20 16.70
N ILE A 766 14.85 16.75 17.69
CA ILE A 766 14.32 17.79 18.58
C ILE A 766 13.90 19.02 17.76
N ALA A 767 14.73 19.48 16.82
CA ALA A 767 14.40 20.61 15.94
C ALA A 767 13.10 20.35 15.16
N TYR A 768 12.96 19.16 14.57
CA TYR A 768 11.75 18.78 13.84
C TYR A 768 10.50 18.72 14.74
N LEU A 769 10.60 18.10 15.92
CA LEU A 769 9.47 18.02 16.86
C LEU A 769 9.06 19.42 17.35
N GLN A 770 10.02 20.31 17.60
CA GLN A 770 9.75 21.69 17.99
C GLN A 770 9.06 22.51 16.88
N ARG A 771 9.23 22.10 15.62
CA ARG A 771 8.64 22.73 14.44
C ARG A 771 7.17 22.34 14.21
N LEU A 772 6.72 21.19 14.70
CA LEU A 772 5.36 20.70 14.43
C LEU A 772 4.29 21.60 15.05
N GLY A 773 3.44 22.20 14.20
CA GLY A 773 2.37 23.12 14.60
C GLY A 773 2.80 24.56 14.85
N ARG A 774 4.07 24.92 14.56
CA ARG A 774 4.62 26.28 14.71
C ARG A 774 5.34 26.71 13.44
N GLY A 775 5.57 28.00 13.22
CA GLY A 775 6.44 28.47 12.12
C GLY A 775 7.91 28.05 12.31
N PRO A 776 8.78 28.31 11.30
CA PRO A 776 10.22 28.11 11.42
C PRO A 776 10.75 28.81 12.67
N GLN A 777 11.65 28.15 13.40
CA GLN A 777 12.28 28.82 14.54
C GLN A 777 13.15 29.99 14.03
N PRO A 778 13.16 31.14 14.73
CA PRO A 778 14.00 32.26 14.34
C PRO A 778 15.46 31.84 14.47
N VAL A 779 16.14 31.75 13.33
CA VAL A 779 17.60 31.61 13.26
C VAL A 779 18.14 33.02 13.00
N GLU A 780 19.17 33.45 13.75
CA GLU A 780 19.77 34.77 13.53
C GLU A 780 20.15 34.97 12.05
N PRO A 781 19.96 36.18 11.49
CA PRO A 781 20.38 36.49 10.14
C PRO A 781 21.87 36.22 10.02
N VAL A 782 22.20 35.21 9.22
CA VAL A 782 23.55 34.92 8.80
C VAL A 782 23.99 36.05 7.88
N VAL A 783 24.94 36.88 8.34
CA VAL A 783 25.56 37.88 7.48
C VAL A 783 26.39 37.12 6.43
N PRO A 784 26.12 37.26 5.12
CA PRO A 784 26.93 36.63 4.10
C PRO A 784 28.37 37.14 4.22
N ALA A 785 29.35 36.24 4.15
CA ALA A 785 30.75 36.64 4.09
C ALA A 785 30.95 37.59 2.90
N PRO A 786 31.68 38.70 3.06
CA PRO A 786 31.92 39.64 1.97
C PRO A 786 32.57 38.90 0.81
N ALA A 787 32.06 39.14 -0.41
CA ALA A 787 32.63 38.58 -1.63
C ALA A 787 34.14 38.85 -1.66
N PRO A 788 34.98 37.86 -2.06
CA PRO A 788 36.40 38.11 -2.21
C PRO A 788 36.59 39.29 -3.16
N ALA A 789 37.37 40.28 -2.71
CA ALA A 789 37.63 41.49 -3.47
C ALA A 789 38.07 41.13 -4.90
N PRO A 790 37.53 41.80 -5.94
CA PRO A 790 37.95 41.52 -7.30
C PRO A 790 39.47 41.71 -7.39
N VAL A 791 40.17 40.66 -7.79
CA VAL A 791 41.59 40.74 -8.14
C VAL A 791 41.68 41.73 -9.29
N ALA A 792 42.29 42.88 -9.05
CA ALA A 792 42.50 43.91 -10.06
C ALA A 792 43.30 43.31 -11.22
N THR A 793 42.66 43.09 -12.35
CA THR A 793 43.34 42.79 -13.61
C THR A 793 43.98 44.07 -14.11
N ALA A 794 45.31 44.06 -14.24
CA ALA A 794 46.06 45.15 -14.86
C ALA A 794 45.58 45.35 -16.32
N PRO A 795 45.47 46.60 -16.79
CA PRO A 795 44.97 46.89 -18.12
C PRO A 795 46.03 46.53 -19.17
N VAL A 796 45.71 45.60 -20.08
CA VAL A 796 46.46 45.39 -21.31
C VAL A 796 46.02 46.46 -22.30
N THR A 797 46.90 47.39 -22.61
CA THR A 797 46.74 48.40 -23.65
C THR A 797 46.75 47.74 -25.03
N ALA A 798 45.68 47.95 -25.79
CA ALA A 798 45.56 47.55 -27.17
C ALA A 798 46.38 48.49 -28.07
N ALA A 799 47.32 47.94 -28.84
CA ALA A 799 47.93 48.60 -29.98
C ALA A 799 47.37 48.00 -31.27
N VAL A 800 46.67 48.85 -32.02
CA VAL A 800 46.07 48.61 -33.32
C VAL A 800 47.16 48.58 -34.39
N THR A 801 47.20 47.55 -35.24
CA THR A 801 47.65 47.68 -36.62
C THR A 801 46.80 46.78 -37.53
N GLY A 802 46.15 47.40 -38.50
CA GLY A 802 45.44 46.71 -39.58
C GLY A 802 46.37 46.40 -40.77
N THR A 803 45.74 46.06 -41.89
CA THR A 803 46.26 45.58 -43.21
C THR A 803 46.30 44.05 -43.29
N THR A 804 45.78 43.35 -44.30
CA THR A 804 45.34 43.67 -45.69
C THR A 804 44.69 42.38 -46.26
N PRO A 805 43.96 42.40 -47.39
CA PRO A 805 43.69 41.15 -48.12
C PRO A 805 44.54 41.08 -49.41
N ALA A 806 45.28 39.98 -49.57
CA ALA A 806 45.28 39.14 -50.78
C ALA A 806 46.52 38.22 -50.90
N ALA A 807 46.22 37.00 -51.35
CA ALA A 807 47.02 36.11 -52.20
C ALA A 807 48.19 35.26 -51.62
N ALA A 808 47.88 33.96 -51.56
CA ALA A 808 48.59 32.84 -52.19
C ALA A 808 49.87 32.22 -51.56
N ALA A 809 49.82 30.87 -51.58
CA ALA A 809 50.90 29.88 -51.65
C ALA A 809 51.58 29.41 -50.34
N THR A 810 51.20 28.17 -49.99
CA THR A 810 51.97 27.02 -49.43
C THR A 810 53.47 26.95 -49.78
N PRO A 811 54.30 26.04 -49.18
CA PRO A 811 54.03 25.05 -48.11
C PRO A 811 55.17 24.84 -47.05
N ALA A 812 54.86 23.97 -46.07
CA ALA A 812 55.68 22.88 -45.53
C ALA A 812 56.57 23.05 -44.27
N ALA A 813 56.59 21.92 -43.54
CA ALA A 813 57.51 21.42 -42.50
C ALA A 813 57.33 21.98 -41.06
N ALA A 814 56.76 21.21 -40.12
CA ALA A 814 57.28 20.02 -39.42
C ALA A 814 58.15 20.38 -38.20
N GLY A 815 57.77 19.89 -37.02
CA GLY A 815 58.67 19.88 -35.86
C GLY A 815 58.00 19.85 -34.49
N GLN A 816 57.60 18.63 -34.08
CA GLN A 816 57.37 18.13 -32.71
C GLN A 816 56.17 18.62 -31.89
#